data_AF-A0A364K8W4-F1
#
_entry.id   AF-A0A364K8W4-F1
#
_cell.length_a   1.000
_cell.length_b   1.000
_cell.length_c   1.000
_cell.angle_alpha   90.00
_cell.angle_beta   90.00
_cell.angle_gamma   90.00
#
_symmetry.space_group_name_H-M   'P 1'
#
loop_
_entity.id
_entity.type
_entity.pdbx_description
1 polymer ?
#
loop_
_entity_poly.entity_id
_entity_poly.type
_entity_poly.pdbx_seq_one_letter_code
_entity_poly.pdbx_strand_id
1 'polypeptide(L)'
;MKYRIGLDIGISSCGWAVINLDQERIEDLGVRIFDKAETGDGEPLAKPRRDARGARRRNRRKRHRIERIRELIVRSDLLTRTEMDHLYNDCFELDVWELRVDALQRKLSKKEWARVLIHLAQRRGFKSNRKSEESKKENGPLLSNINENRRIMDENGYQTIAELMVNHEKFKNHKRNKAGSYLSVVSRQDVHQEIVTLFESQRVHQNPWATSEFEEAYLEIWSSQRPYASKEQIEKMIGFCTLEEGEKRAPKASISFQKFMALQKINHLRFVGVDGGRMLTHEERNYILQIAFTKKTVKYHDIRKQLQLDDQIRFRDLYYEASKSVQEVEKAKFLELTDYHRLYSTLKKLVGKNLSDEVNDLDWDTFAYALTIFKDDQDIRDYLKNEYKDSKGRHQANLANQVYPDEWIDELIKLSFSKVGHLSFVAIRKVLPYLEQGYTYDKACELAGYQFQGNASSVKKRLLPAIPLIGNPVVQRALSQTRKVINAIIKRYGSPVSIHIETSRELPKRFDERKKIQKEHEENRKMNETARKRLKELGINDPRGQDIVKYKLWQQQNGWCMYSNKYIEPNILCEIGCTEVDHILPFSRSLDDSYNNKVLVLARENQNKGSKTPFEYLGGDESKWNEFVKRVENNSKINKVKKRNLLRKHFNEREQQEFRERNLIDTQYISRFMSNFIRQNLLFADDPIKKKVVTVNGKVTAHLRSRWGFNKNRAESDLHHAVDAVIVGVTSDHMIQLVNRYYQQCEEDKFYIKRNKIDFPEPWHNFRLELEARISQSPQMSIKSLNHGNYDEEMIKKVRPIFVSRMPRRSVTGEAHQKTIRKFVGYSENGLILTAIKTPLTKITLDKNGEFPMYGKESDPATYQAIKARLLEFNNDPKKAFEKPLHKPTKSGKLGPVIKSVKILDKQRVVRPINQKRGVVYNSKIIRTDVFFKDGKYYLIPIYTIDTTKDGLPNKAITAGKPYAEWVEIDDTFEFRFSLFPNDLVRVVPRINVKVKEIATGAKTKLKEFIGYYKSVDISTAGIYLISHDRVYESEKIGSKTLVEFEKYQVDILGNYTKVKGEKRLGLATRHDHQ
;
A
#
# COMPACT_ATOMS: atom_id res chain seq x y z
N MET A 1 -25.15 -26.08 -21.76
CA MET A 1 -23.89 -25.31 -21.79
C MET A 1 -23.08 -25.55 -20.52
N LYS A 2 -22.14 -26.49 -20.60
CA LYS A 2 -21.03 -26.59 -19.64
C LYS A 2 -20.04 -25.48 -19.98
N TYR A 3 -19.63 -24.71 -18.96
CA TYR A 3 -18.71 -23.61 -19.17
C TYR A 3 -17.77 -23.37 -18.00
N ARG A 4 -16.62 -22.81 -18.32
CA ARG A 4 -15.56 -22.45 -17.39
C ARG A 4 -15.36 -20.94 -17.37
N ILE A 5 -15.10 -20.38 -16.19
CA ILE A 5 -14.74 -18.96 -16.06
C ILE A 5 -13.22 -18.84 -15.98
N GLY A 6 -12.61 -18.04 -16.85
CA GLY A 6 -11.22 -17.59 -16.72
C GLY A 6 -11.15 -16.18 -16.13
N LEU A 7 -10.20 -15.91 -15.23
CA LEU A 7 -10.05 -14.63 -14.54
C LEU A 7 -8.59 -14.18 -14.42
N ASP A 8 -8.28 -12.97 -14.89
CA ASP A 8 -7.02 -12.26 -14.59
C ASP A 8 -7.27 -11.17 -13.54
N ILE A 9 -6.76 -11.39 -12.31
CA ILE A 9 -7.01 -10.52 -11.15
C ILE A 9 -5.83 -9.57 -10.93
N GLY A 10 -6.00 -8.32 -11.39
CA GLY A 10 -5.05 -7.23 -11.22
C GLY A 10 -5.31 -6.35 -9.99
N ILE A 11 -4.45 -5.34 -9.82
CA ILE A 11 -4.54 -4.31 -8.76
C ILE A 11 -5.71 -3.33 -8.98
N SER A 12 -6.05 -3.08 -10.24
CA SER A 12 -7.03 -2.09 -10.70
C SER A 12 -7.91 -2.61 -11.83
N SER A 13 -7.87 -3.92 -12.07
CA SER A 13 -8.51 -4.60 -13.20
C SER A 13 -8.90 -6.02 -12.80
N CYS A 14 -9.96 -6.52 -13.41
CA CYS A 14 -10.32 -7.93 -13.46
C CYS A 14 -10.68 -8.24 -14.91
N GLY A 15 -9.79 -8.92 -15.62
CA GLY A 15 -10.14 -9.58 -16.87
C GLY A 15 -11.03 -10.78 -16.60
N TRP A 16 -11.97 -11.07 -17.49
CA TRP A 16 -12.83 -12.24 -17.37
C TRP A 16 -13.18 -12.84 -18.74
N ALA A 17 -13.36 -14.15 -18.76
CA ALA A 17 -13.80 -14.91 -19.92
C ALA A 17 -14.73 -16.06 -19.51
N VAL A 18 -15.62 -16.42 -20.42
CA VAL A 18 -16.54 -17.57 -20.35
C VAL A 18 -16.16 -18.48 -21.51
N ILE A 19 -15.63 -19.66 -21.20
CA ILE A 19 -15.22 -20.66 -22.20
C ILE A 19 -16.30 -21.74 -22.23
N ASN A 20 -16.93 -21.93 -23.38
CA ASN A 20 -17.93 -22.96 -23.62
C ASN A 20 -17.21 -24.28 -23.92
N LEU A 21 -17.49 -25.31 -23.12
CA LEU A 21 -16.85 -26.62 -23.21
C LEU A 21 -17.65 -27.63 -24.05
N ASP A 22 -18.93 -27.36 -24.32
CA ASP A 22 -19.77 -28.21 -25.19
C ASP A 22 -19.53 -27.90 -26.67
N GLN A 23 -19.02 -26.70 -26.98
CA GLN A 23 -18.86 -26.17 -28.34
C GLN A 23 -17.42 -25.71 -28.64
N GLU A 24 -16.48 -25.93 -27.72
CA GLU A 24 -15.07 -25.51 -27.84
C GLU A 24 -14.91 -24.10 -28.44
N ARG A 25 -15.45 -23.09 -27.76
CA ARG A 25 -15.42 -21.69 -28.20
C ARG A 25 -15.33 -20.70 -27.04
N ILE A 26 -14.88 -19.49 -27.33
CA ILE A 26 -15.05 -18.34 -26.44
C ILE A 26 -16.54 -17.98 -26.45
N GLU A 27 -17.24 -18.04 -25.33
CA GLU A 27 -18.65 -17.61 -25.28
C GLU A 27 -18.72 -16.10 -25.10
N ASP A 28 -18.08 -15.57 -24.05
CA ASP A 28 -18.10 -14.15 -23.69
C ASP A 28 -16.79 -13.73 -23.01
N LEU A 29 -16.40 -12.47 -23.12
CA LEU A 29 -15.16 -11.96 -22.54
C LEU A 29 -15.21 -10.44 -22.30
N GLY A 30 -14.49 -9.97 -21.28
CA GLY A 30 -14.43 -8.55 -20.99
C GLY A 30 -13.46 -8.15 -19.89
N VAL A 31 -13.51 -6.86 -19.54
CA VAL A 31 -12.61 -6.25 -18.56
C VAL A 31 -13.39 -5.32 -17.63
N ARG A 32 -13.18 -5.50 -16.33
CA ARG A 32 -13.70 -4.64 -15.27
C ARG A 32 -12.59 -3.84 -14.61
N ILE A 33 -12.56 -2.52 -14.82
CA ILE A 33 -11.58 -1.58 -14.26
C ILE A 33 -12.11 -0.87 -13.01
N PHE A 34 -11.25 -0.70 -12.01
CA PHE A 34 -11.55 -0.03 -10.75
C PHE A 34 -10.31 0.63 -10.16
N ASP A 35 -10.50 1.67 -9.35
CA ASP A 35 -9.37 2.41 -8.79
C ASP A 35 -8.62 1.62 -7.72
N LYS A 36 -7.31 1.85 -7.61
CA LYS A 36 -6.52 1.37 -6.46
C LYS A 36 -7.06 1.98 -5.16
N ALA A 37 -7.02 1.24 -4.05
CA ALA A 37 -7.59 1.67 -2.76
C ALA A 37 -6.61 2.52 -1.91
N GLU A 38 -5.79 3.32 -2.58
CA GLU A 38 -4.63 4.05 -2.04
C GLU A 38 -4.48 5.44 -2.70
N THR A 39 -3.68 6.32 -2.11
CA THR A 39 -3.26 7.59 -2.73
C THR A 39 -2.14 7.37 -3.75
N GLY A 40 -1.76 8.42 -4.49
CA GLY A 40 -0.60 8.36 -5.40
C GLY A 40 0.72 8.03 -4.69
N ASP A 41 0.81 8.30 -3.40
CA ASP A 41 1.95 7.98 -2.52
C ASP A 41 1.84 6.61 -1.84
N GLY A 42 0.85 5.79 -2.20
CA GLY A 42 0.65 4.44 -1.66
C GLY A 42 -0.02 4.37 -0.29
N GLU A 43 -0.43 5.50 0.27
CA GLU A 43 -1.08 5.55 1.58
C GLU A 43 -2.54 5.10 1.48
N PRO A 44 -3.09 4.39 2.48
CA PRO A 44 -4.50 4.02 2.47
C PRO A 44 -5.40 5.25 2.37
N LEU A 45 -6.45 5.20 1.55
CA LEU A 45 -7.43 6.31 1.41
C LEU A 45 -8.08 6.73 2.75
N ALA A 46 -8.06 5.85 3.75
CA ALA A 46 -8.53 6.13 5.10
C ALA A 46 -7.56 6.97 5.97
N LYS A 47 -6.26 7.07 5.62
CA LYS A 47 -5.25 7.81 6.42
C LYS A 47 -5.57 9.32 6.50
N PRO A 48 -5.81 10.05 5.39
CA PRO A 48 -6.21 11.46 5.48
C PRO A 48 -7.46 11.70 6.35
N ARG A 49 -8.45 10.79 6.30
CA ARG A 49 -9.65 10.84 7.15
C ARG A 49 -9.31 10.61 8.64
N ARG A 50 -8.42 9.66 8.94
CA ARG A 50 -7.94 9.37 10.30
C ARG A 50 -7.17 10.55 10.89
N ASP A 51 -6.26 11.13 10.11
CA ASP A 51 -5.38 12.21 10.55
C ASP A 51 -6.18 13.49 10.79
N ALA A 52 -7.11 13.82 9.87
CA ALA A 52 -8.04 14.94 10.06
C ALA A 52 -8.97 14.73 11.27
N ARG A 53 -9.42 13.49 11.55
CA ARG A 53 -10.19 13.15 12.76
C ARG A 53 -9.33 13.32 14.02
N GLY A 54 -8.06 12.92 13.99
CA GLY A 54 -7.09 13.14 15.07
C GLY A 54 -6.90 14.63 15.37
N ALA A 55 -6.63 15.43 14.33
CA ALA A 55 -6.49 16.88 14.45
C ALA A 55 -7.76 17.55 15.02
N ARG A 56 -8.96 17.19 14.53
CA ARG A 56 -10.23 17.70 15.09
C ARG A 56 -10.40 17.35 16.57
N ARG A 57 -10.11 16.09 16.97
CA ARG A 57 -10.17 15.66 18.38
C ARG A 57 -9.18 16.44 19.25
N ARG A 58 -7.94 16.61 18.78
CA ARG A 58 -6.89 17.39 19.48
C ARG A 58 -7.30 18.85 19.66
N ASN A 59 -7.76 19.51 18.60
CA ASN A 59 -8.15 20.92 18.65
C ASN A 59 -9.38 21.13 19.55
N ARG A 60 -10.40 20.25 19.45
CA ARG A 60 -11.58 20.29 20.32
C ARG A 60 -11.21 20.11 21.80
N ARG A 61 -10.37 19.12 22.12
CA ARG A 61 -9.89 18.87 23.49
C ARG A 61 -9.02 20.01 24.03
N LYS A 62 -8.16 20.62 23.19
CA LYS A 62 -7.39 21.82 23.58
C LYS A 62 -8.34 22.98 23.91
N ARG A 63 -9.33 23.27 23.05
CA ARG A 63 -10.31 24.33 23.30
C ARG A 63 -11.08 24.08 24.59
N HIS A 64 -11.62 22.88 24.76
CA HIS A 64 -12.41 22.53 25.94
C HIS A 64 -11.61 22.55 27.25
N ARG A 65 -10.30 22.25 27.23
CA ARG A 65 -9.44 22.47 28.40
C ARG A 65 -9.30 23.95 28.72
N ILE A 66 -9.06 24.81 27.72
CA ILE A 66 -8.94 26.26 27.92
C ILE A 66 -10.26 26.85 28.41
N GLU A 67 -11.39 26.35 27.92
CA GLU A 67 -12.76 26.66 28.35
C GLU A 67 -12.95 26.31 29.83
N ARG A 68 -12.68 25.07 30.26
CA ARG A 68 -12.69 24.68 31.69
C ARG A 68 -11.78 25.55 32.57
N ILE A 69 -10.58 25.91 32.09
CA ILE A 69 -9.67 26.82 32.83
C ILE A 69 -10.23 28.23 32.94
N ARG A 70 -10.88 28.76 31.90
CA ARG A 70 -11.55 30.06 31.96
C ARG A 70 -12.76 30.05 32.88
N GLU A 71 -13.52 28.96 32.89
CA GLU A 71 -14.64 28.76 33.82
C GLU A 71 -14.14 28.65 35.26
N LEU A 72 -13.02 27.97 35.51
CA LEU A 72 -12.38 27.93 36.83
C LEU A 72 -11.95 29.35 37.27
N ILE A 73 -11.25 30.11 36.41
CA ILE A 73 -10.85 31.50 36.70
C ILE A 73 -12.05 32.40 37.05
N VAL A 74 -13.19 32.21 36.38
CA VAL A 74 -14.42 32.99 36.66
C VAL A 74 -15.14 32.52 37.92
N ARG A 75 -15.13 31.22 38.24
CA ARG A 75 -15.75 30.66 39.46
C ARG A 75 -14.97 30.95 40.74
N SER A 76 -13.71 31.33 40.62
CA SER A 76 -12.83 31.70 41.75
C SER A 76 -12.60 33.21 41.84
N ASP A 77 -13.47 34.02 41.21
CA ASP A 77 -13.49 35.49 41.26
C ASP A 77 -12.17 36.22 40.91
N LEU A 78 -11.25 35.51 40.24
CA LEU A 78 -10.00 36.06 39.72
C LEU A 78 -10.29 37.05 38.58
N LEU A 79 -11.26 36.76 37.71
CA LEU A 79 -11.81 37.70 36.72
C LEU A 79 -13.32 37.45 36.56
N THR A 80 -14.10 38.51 36.44
CA THR A 80 -15.50 38.41 36.01
C THR A 80 -15.60 37.84 34.58
N ARG A 81 -16.79 37.35 34.18
CA ARG A 81 -17.04 36.89 32.81
C ARG A 81 -16.69 37.97 31.77
N THR A 82 -17.09 39.22 32.03
CA THR A 82 -16.84 40.37 31.17
C THR A 82 -15.34 40.65 31.01
N GLU A 83 -14.57 40.70 32.10
CA GLU A 83 -13.11 40.88 32.04
C GLU A 83 -12.41 39.71 31.32
N MET A 84 -12.89 38.47 31.51
CA MET A 84 -12.34 37.29 30.85
C MET A 84 -12.54 37.31 29.32
N ASP A 85 -13.72 37.71 28.86
CA ASP A 85 -14.05 37.78 27.43
C ASP A 85 -13.33 38.96 26.74
N HIS A 86 -13.11 40.06 27.47
CA HIS A 86 -12.34 41.22 26.99
C HIS A 86 -10.82 41.15 27.27
N LEU A 87 -10.32 40.11 27.95
CA LEU A 87 -8.93 40.02 28.42
C LEU A 87 -7.87 40.29 27.34
N TYR A 88 -8.12 39.95 26.07
CA TYR A 88 -7.15 40.15 24.98
C TYR A 88 -7.51 41.30 24.02
N ASN A 89 -8.37 42.23 24.44
CA ASN A 89 -8.65 43.47 23.71
C ASN A 89 -7.61 44.55 24.02
N ASP A 90 -7.05 44.55 25.23
CA ASP A 90 -6.05 45.51 25.68
C ASP A 90 -4.67 45.26 25.03
N CYS A 91 -3.90 46.32 24.83
CA CYS A 91 -2.46 46.21 24.58
C CYS A 91 -1.74 45.85 25.89
N PHE A 92 -0.70 45.02 25.79
CA PHE A 92 0.11 44.58 26.93
C PHE A 92 1.57 44.94 26.70
N GLU A 93 2.19 45.54 27.72
CA GLU A 93 3.61 45.91 27.70
C GLU A 93 4.51 44.68 27.74
N LEU A 94 4.29 43.78 28.71
CA LEU A 94 5.07 42.54 28.89
C LEU A 94 4.49 41.36 28.11
N ASP A 95 5.38 40.55 27.53
CA ASP A 95 5.05 39.28 26.91
C ASP A 95 4.80 38.17 27.96
N VAL A 96 4.10 37.10 27.56
CA VAL A 96 3.65 36.06 28.51
C VAL A 96 4.75 35.07 28.93
N TRP A 97 5.98 35.22 28.41
CA TRP A 97 7.17 34.55 28.93
C TRP A 97 7.85 35.43 29.98
N GLU A 98 7.99 36.73 29.72
CA GLU A 98 8.45 37.71 30.72
C GLU A 98 7.55 37.66 31.97
N LEU A 99 6.22 37.71 31.82
CA LEU A 99 5.29 37.57 32.95
C LEU A 99 5.42 36.26 33.74
N ARG A 100 5.99 35.19 33.17
CA ARG A 100 6.27 33.95 33.90
C ARG A 100 7.59 33.98 34.66
N VAL A 101 8.50 34.88 34.30
CA VAL A 101 9.71 35.18 35.09
C VAL A 101 9.34 36.16 36.22
N ASP A 102 8.63 37.24 35.90
CA ASP A 102 8.09 38.20 36.90
C ASP A 102 7.30 37.52 38.02
N ALA A 103 6.52 36.49 37.68
CA ALA A 103 5.72 35.71 38.63
C ALA A 103 6.54 34.96 39.70
N LEU A 104 7.88 34.89 39.56
CA LEU A 104 8.79 34.38 40.59
C LEU A 104 9.26 35.46 41.59
N GLN A 105 9.14 36.73 41.21
CA GLN A 105 9.78 37.87 41.90
C GLN A 105 8.78 38.90 42.45
N ARG A 106 7.56 38.95 41.91
CA ARG A 106 6.51 39.90 42.33
C ARG A 106 5.11 39.29 42.27
N LYS A 107 4.19 39.89 43.02
CA LYS A 107 2.75 39.67 42.88
C LYS A 107 2.30 40.07 41.47
N LEU A 108 1.60 39.17 40.77
CA LEU A 108 0.94 39.48 39.51
C LEU A 108 -0.47 40.04 39.74
N SER A 109 -0.90 40.95 38.86
CA SER A 109 -2.29 41.41 38.79
C SER A 109 -3.24 40.32 38.28
N LYS A 110 -4.56 40.52 38.52
CA LYS A 110 -5.63 39.63 38.04
C LYS A 110 -5.49 39.24 36.55
N LYS A 111 -5.30 40.25 35.68
CA LYS A 111 -5.15 40.07 34.23
C LYS A 111 -3.85 39.34 33.87
N GLU A 112 -2.75 39.64 34.53
CA GLU A 112 -1.46 38.96 34.29
C GLU A 112 -1.51 37.49 34.69
N TRP A 113 -2.00 37.17 35.89
CA TRP A 113 -2.11 35.80 36.38
C TRP A 113 -3.01 34.94 35.49
N ALA A 114 -4.18 35.46 35.09
CA ALA A 114 -5.04 34.80 34.13
C ALA A 114 -4.36 34.55 32.77
N ARG A 115 -3.53 35.48 32.26
CA ARG A 115 -2.73 35.29 31.03
C ARG A 115 -1.73 34.14 31.18
N VAL A 116 -1.03 34.06 32.31
CA VAL A 116 -0.05 33.00 32.63
C VAL A 116 -0.71 31.63 32.64
N LEU A 117 -1.79 31.45 33.42
CA LEU A 117 -2.55 30.20 33.53
C LEU A 117 -3.11 29.74 32.17
N ILE A 118 -3.73 30.66 31.41
CA ILE A 118 -4.24 30.34 30.07
C ILE A 118 -3.09 29.94 29.12
N HIS A 119 -1.91 30.55 29.22
CA HIS A 119 -0.76 30.21 28.38
C HIS A 119 -0.21 28.80 28.68
N LEU A 120 -0.05 28.46 29.97
CA LEU A 120 0.39 27.13 30.43
C LEU A 120 -0.62 26.04 30.02
N ALA A 121 -1.92 26.28 30.22
CA ALA A 121 -2.99 25.40 29.74
C ALA A 121 -3.00 25.25 28.21
N GLN A 122 -2.63 26.29 27.45
CA GLN A 122 -2.49 26.22 25.99
C GLN A 122 -1.29 25.38 25.52
N ARG A 123 -0.24 25.21 26.33
CA ARG A 123 1.08 24.67 25.92
C ARG A 123 1.71 23.64 26.90
N ARG A 124 0.91 22.75 27.48
CA ARG A 124 1.29 21.71 28.47
C ARG A 124 2.34 20.62 28.09
N GLY A 125 3.36 20.93 27.30
CA GLY A 125 4.49 20.04 26.99
C GLY A 125 4.15 18.71 26.30
N PHE A 126 5.20 17.94 26.04
CA PHE A 126 5.12 16.55 25.55
C PHE A 126 5.07 15.57 26.74
N LYS A 127 4.12 14.62 26.72
CA LYS A 127 4.09 13.47 27.66
C LYS A 127 4.12 12.21 26.81
N SER A 128 5.05 11.29 27.09
CA SER A 128 5.04 9.95 26.49
C SER A 128 3.74 9.23 26.89
N ASN A 129 3.19 8.37 26.02
CA ASN A 129 2.00 7.60 26.41
C ASN A 129 2.35 6.42 27.33
N ARG A 130 3.61 5.93 27.26
CA ARG A 130 4.12 4.81 28.07
C ARG A 130 5.63 4.93 28.29
N LYS A 131 6.16 4.40 29.39
CA LYS A 131 7.63 4.30 29.65
C LYS A 131 8.35 3.63 28.46
N SER A 132 7.77 2.57 27.91
CA SER A 132 8.31 1.83 26.74
C SER A 132 8.45 2.64 25.43
N GLU A 133 7.84 3.83 25.29
CA GLU A 133 7.99 4.67 24.09
C GLU A 133 9.18 5.64 24.13
N GLU A 134 9.81 5.82 25.29
CA GLU A 134 10.91 6.77 25.48
C GLU A 134 12.21 6.30 24.79
N SER A 135 12.39 4.99 24.68
CA SER A 135 13.51 4.37 23.93
C SER A 135 13.33 4.36 22.40
N LYS A 136 12.22 4.87 21.85
CA LYS A 136 11.93 4.80 20.41
C LYS A 136 12.63 5.91 19.61
N LYS A 137 13.36 5.52 18.55
CA LYS A 137 14.03 6.44 17.61
C LYS A 137 13.13 7.54 17.03
N GLU A 138 11.83 7.29 16.83
CA GLU A 138 10.89 8.32 16.31
C GLU A 138 10.71 9.51 17.26
N ASN A 139 10.80 9.29 18.58
CA ASN A 139 10.77 10.34 19.59
C ASN A 139 12.16 10.99 19.78
N GLY A 140 13.23 10.42 19.21
CA GLY A 140 14.62 10.80 19.43
C GLY A 140 14.90 12.32 19.32
N PRO A 141 14.53 13.00 18.22
CA PRO A 141 14.77 14.44 18.09
C PRO A 141 14.02 15.29 19.12
N LEU A 142 12.80 14.89 19.50
CA LEU A 142 11.99 15.57 20.52
C LEU A 142 12.59 15.37 21.92
N LEU A 143 12.91 14.13 22.29
CA LEU A 143 13.49 13.78 23.59
C LEU A 143 14.92 14.34 23.75
N SER A 144 15.72 14.33 22.69
CA SER A 144 17.05 14.95 22.69
C SER A 144 16.97 16.46 22.99
N ASN A 145 16.03 17.19 22.38
CA ASN A 145 15.85 18.62 22.66
C ASN A 145 15.30 18.86 24.09
N ILE A 146 14.46 17.97 24.62
CA ILE A 146 13.98 18.04 26.02
C ILE A 146 15.15 17.87 26.99
N ASN A 147 15.96 16.82 26.80
CA ASN A 147 17.10 16.52 27.68
C ASN A 147 18.17 17.60 27.60
N GLU A 148 18.45 18.12 26.40
CA GLU A 148 19.36 19.24 26.18
C GLU A 148 18.85 20.52 26.86
N ASN A 149 17.56 20.84 26.74
CA ASN A 149 16.97 22.01 27.42
C ASN A 149 16.99 21.87 28.94
N ARG A 150 16.76 20.67 29.48
CA ARG A 150 16.88 20.42 30.93
C ARG A 150 18.33 20.61 31.39
N ARG A 151 19.29 20.00 30.71
CA ARG A 151 20.72 20.20 30.98
C ARG A 151 21.11 21.68 30.99
N ILE A 152 20.63 22.47 30.03
CA ILE A 152 20.88 23.93 30.01
C ILE A 152 20.25 24.63 31.22
N MET A 153 19.06 24.23 31.68
CA MET A 153 18.46 24.76 32.91
C MET A 153 19.33 24.43 34.12
N ASP A 154 19.76 23.17 34.25
CA ASP A 154 20.60 22.70 35.35
C ASP A 154 21.97 23.44 35.37
N GLU A 155 22.62 23.57 34.22
CA GLU A 155 23.93 24.26 34.07
C GLU A 155 23.88 25.78 34.30
N ASN A 156 22.72 26.42 34.13
CA ASN A 156 22.55 27.88 34.28
C ASN A 156 21.70 28.26 35.51
N GLY A 157 21.28 27.29 36.34
CA GLY A 157 20.46 27.53 37.53
C GLY A 157 19.04 28.05 37.26
N TYR A 158 18.47 27.82 36.07
CA TYR A 158 17.11 28.29 35.75
C TYR A 158 16.06 27.40 36.42
N GLN A 159 15.21 27.98 37.27
CA GLN A 159 14.18 27.24 38.00
C GLN A 159 12.99 26.86 37.12
N THR A 160 12.70 27.68 36.10
CA THR A 160 11.53 27.56 35.23
C THR A 160 11.88 27.53 33.75
N ILE A 161 10.97 26.96 32.95
CA ILE A 161 11.03 27.02 31.49
C ILE A 161 10.95 28.47 30.99
N ALA A 162 10.29 29.36 31.72
CA ALA A 162 10.21 30.77 31.35
C ALA A 162 11.58 31.45 31.36
N GLU A 163 12.35 31.30 32.44
CA GLU A 163 13.72 31.83 32.54
C GLU A 163 14.61 31.31 31.42
N LEU A 164 14.60 30.00 31.16
CA LEU A 164 15.31 29.40 30.02
C LEU A 164 14.95 30.10 28.70
N MET A 165 13.67 30.34 28.45
CA MET A 165 13.16 30.86 27.18
C MET A 165 13.32 32.38 27.03
N VAL A 166 13.53 33.12 28.13
CA VAL A 166 13.75 34.57 28.13
C VAL A 166 15.25 34.89 28.17
N ASN A 167 16.00 34.23 29.04
CA ASN A 167 17.38 34.62 29.39
C ASN A 167 18.44 33.95 28.51
N HIS A 168 18.23 32.71 28.07
CA HIS A 168 19.27 31.94 27.37
C HIS A 168 19.35 32.27 25.86
N GLU A 169 20.58 32.46 25.35
CA GLU A 169 20.83 32.93 23.97
C GLU A 169 20.17 32.04 22.89
N LYS A 170 20.09 30.71 23.13
CA LYS A 170 19.39 29.73 22.28
C LYS A 170 17.97 30.17 21.86
N PHE A 171 17.29 30.97 22.68
CA PHE A 171 15.91 31.42 22.43
C PHE A 171 15.78 32.89 22.01
N LYS A 172 16.86 33.69 22.06
CA LYS A 172 16.92 35.12 21.69
C LYS A 172 16.31 35.42 20.31
N ASN A 173 16.56 34.56 19.32
CA ASN A 173 16.00 34.69 17.97
C ASN A 173 14.53 34.26 17.83
N HIS A 174 14.08 33.30 18.66
CA HIS A 174 12.68 32.93 18.82
C HIS A 174 12.46 32.03 20.06
N LYS A 175 11.72 32.52 21.06
CA LYS A 175 11.10 31.75 22.17
C LYS A 175 10.16 30.59 21.68
N ARG A 176 10.15 30.21 20.38
CA ARG A 176 9.07 29.47 19.68
C ARG A 176 9.50 28.70 18.40
N ASN A 177 9.39 27.36 18.42
CA ASN A 177 9.62 26.42 17.27
C ASN A 177 9.15 26.89 15.88
N LYS A 178 9.96 26.57 14.87
CA LYS A 178 9.72 26.85 13.44
C LYS A 178 9.77 25.55 12.62
N ALA A 179 9.45 25.62 11.32
CA ALA A 179 9.59 24.46 10.43
C ALA A 179 11.06 24.00 10.40
N GLY A 180 11.31 22.72 10.69
CA GLY A 180 12.66 22.15 10.80
C GLY A 180 13.39 22.38 12.13
N SER A 181 12.79 23.09 13.10
CA SER A 181 13.42 23.41 14.39
C SER A 181 12.56 22.98 15.58
N TYR A 182 13.15 22.18 16.48
CA TYR A 182 12.52 21.63 17.68
C TYR A 182 13.07 22.24 18.99
N LEU A 183 13.77 23.37 18.91
CA LEU A 183 14.48 24.00 20.03
C LEU A 183 13.63 24.21 21.29
N SER A 184 12.38 24.66 21.14
CA SER A 184 11.45 25.00 22.23
C SER A 184 10.54 23.83 22.64
N VAL A 185 11.02 22.59 22.56
CA VAL A 185 10.29 21.42 23.06
C VAL A 185 10.63 21.20 24.53
N VAL A 186 9.60 21.02 25.36
CA VAL A 186 9.70 20.74 26.79
C VAL A 186 8.80 19.55 27.14
N SER A 187 9.15 18.79 28.18
CA SER A 187 8.27 17.73 28.66
C SER A 187 7.05 18.33 29.39
N ARG A 188 6.04 17.51 29.65
CA ARG A 188 4.94 17.91 30.51
C ARG A 188 5.37 18.00 31.97
N GLN A 189 6.37 17.23 32.40
CA GLN A 189 6.84 17.27 33.79
C GLN A 189 7.49 18.62 34.10
N ASP A 190 8.33 19.13 33.20
CA ASP A 190 8.98 20.44 33.37
C ASP A 190 7.93 21.57 33.47
N VAL A 191 6.86 21.50 32.68
CA VAL A 191 5.74 22.47 32.73
C VAL A 191 4.88 22.28 34.00
N HIS A 192 4.78 21.06 34.53
CA HIS A 192 4.12 20.82 35.82
C HIS A 192 4.93 21.47 36.95
N GLN A 193 6.24 21.24 36.98
CA GLN A 193 7.12 21.84 37.97
C GLN A 193 7.06 23.37 37.92
N GLU A 194 7.13 23.95 36.72
CA GLU A 194 6.93 25.39 36.54
C GLU A 194 5.58 25.88 37.09
N ILE A 195 4.47 25.15 36.90
CA ILE A 195 3.18 25.55 37.47
C ILE A 195 3.26 25.60 39.00
N VAL A 196 3.75 24.54 39.63
CA VAL A 196 3.86 24.44 41.10
C VAL A 196 4.70 25.59 41.65
N THR A 197 5.91 25.80 41.10
CA THR A 197 6.83 26.86 41.53
C THR A 197 6.25 28.27 41.35
N LEU A 198 5.47 28.51 40.29
CA LEU A 198 4.78 29.80 40.11
C LEU A 198 3.64 29.99 41.12
N PHE A 199 2.91 28.93 41.47
CA PHE A 199 1.87 28.99 42.52
C PHE A 199 2.48 29.22 43.90
N GLU A 200 3.58 28.53 44.23
CA GLU A 200 4.35 28.72 45.46
C GLU A 200 4.84 30.17 45.61
N SER A 201 5.49 30.73 44.59
CA SER A 201 5.95 32.13 44.61
C SER A 201 4.78 33.11 44.72
N GLN A 202 3.68 32.90 43.97
CA GLN A 202 2.51 33.78 44.08
C GLN A 202 1.83 33.70 45.46
N ARG A 203 1.88 32.56 46.17
CA ARG A 203 1.46 32.49 47.58
C ARG A 203 2.37 33.30 48.50
N VAL A 204 3.69 33.18 48.36
CA VAL A 204 4.67 33.99 49.12
C VAL A 204 4.44 35.50 48.90
N HIS A 205 4.13 35.91 47.67
CA HIS A 205 3.75 37.29 47.33
C HIS A 205 2.28 37.64 47.64
N GLN A 206 1.59 36.88 48.50
CA GLN A 206 0.24 37.14 48.98
C GLN A 206 -0.80 37.34 47.85
N ASN A 207 -0.73 36.55 46.79
CA ASN A 207 -1.73 36.53 45.72
C ASN A 207 -2.96 35.69 46.17
N PRO A 208 -4.15 36.30 46.35
CA PRO A 208 -5.32 35.57 46.86
C PRO A 208 -5.88 34.54 45.87
N TRP A 209 -5.44 34.53 44.61
CA TRP A 209 -5.85 33.56 43.59
C TRP A 209 -4.77 32.51 43.28
N ALA A 210 -3.89 32.23 44.25
CA ALA A 210 -2.86 31.18 44.21
C ALA A 210 -3.02 30.13 45.33
N THR A 211 -4.22 29.99 45.92
CA THR A 211 -4.46 29.02 47.00
C THR A 211 -4.25 27.57 46.54
N SER A 212 -4.00 26.67 47.48
CA SER A 212 -3.76 25.24 47.20
C SER A 212 -4.95 24.58 46.49
N GLU A 213 -6.18 24.92 46.89
CA GLU A 213 -7.41 24.40 46.29
C GLU A 213 -7.56 24.84 44.82
N PHE A 214 -7.17 26.09 44.52
CA PHE A 214 -7.15 26.61 43.16
C PHE A 214 -6.04 25.97 42.31
N GLU A 215 -4.88 25.68 42.92
CA GLU A 215 -3.79 24.95 42.27
C GLU A 215 -4.21 23.53 41.88
N GLU A 216 -4.79 22.78 42.83
CA GLU A 216 -5.26 21.41 42.60
C GLU A 216 -6.32 21.35 41.49
N ALA A 217 -7.34 22.21 41.58
CA ALA A 217 -8.38 22.31 40.56
C ALA A 217 -7.80 22.70 39.18
N TYR A 218 -6.81 23.59 39.14
CA TYR A 218 -6.11 23.97 37.93
C TYR A 218 -5.31 22.78 37.35
N LEU A 219 -4.55 22.07 38.19
CA LEU A 219 -3.71 20.93 37.80
C LEU A 219 -4.53 19.72 37.32
N GLU A 220 -5.69 19.43 37.92
CA GLU A 220 -6.62 18.39 37.48
C GLU A 220 -7.10 18.66 36.04
N ILE A 221 -7.59 19.88 35.78
CA ILE A 221 -7.99 20.31 34.42
C ILE A 221 -6.79 20.31 33.46
N TRP A 222 -5.65 20.83 33.90
CA TRP A 222 -4.46 21.02 33.08
C TRP A 222 -3.84 19.69 32.63
N SER A 223 -3.70 18.73 33.54
CA SER A 223 -3.07 17.43 33.32
C SER A 223 -3.94 16.51 32.45
N SER A 224 -5.27 16.61 32.62
CA SER A 224 -6.29 15.70 32.06
C SER A 224 -6.02 15.21 30.63
N GLN A 225 -5.94 13.90 30.44
CA GLN A 225 -5.85 13.27 29.12
C GLN A 225 -6.61 11.95 29.10
N ARG A 226 -7.18 11.60 27.94
CA ARG A 226 -7.72 10.25 27.75
C ARG A 226 -6.57 9.28 27.42
N PRO A 227 -6.63 8.01 27.88
CA PRO A 227 -5.65 6.99 27.55
C PRO A 227 -5.55 6.79 26.03
N TYR A 228 -4.41 6.23 25.60
CA TYR A 228 -4.09 6.06 24.19
C TYR A 228 -5.06 5.09 23.47
N ALA A 229 -5.30 3.93 24.09
CA ALA A 229 -6.29 2.93 23.69
C ALA A 229 -6.67 2.08 24.92
N SER A 230 -7.95 1.77 25.09
CA SER A 230 -8.40 0.82 26.12
C SER A 230 -8.27 -0.63 25.64
N LYS A 231 -8.26 -1.58 26.58
CA LYS A 231 -8.24 -3.04 26.31
C LYS A 231 -9.24 -3.44 25.22
N GLU A 232 -10.50 -3.04 25.36
CA GLU A 232 -11.59 -3.48 24.48
C GLU A 232 -11.44 -2.91 23.06
N GLN A 233 -10.76 -1.77 22.90
CA GLN A 233 -10.43 -1.23 21.58
C GLN A 233 -9.36 -2.08 20.90
N ILE A 234 -8.38 -2.61 21.66
CA ILE A 234 -7.36 -3.52 21.15
C ILE A 234 -7.99 -4.89 20.81
N GLU A 235 -8.80 -5.47 21.70
CA GLU A 235 -9.44 -6.77 21.49
C GLU A 235 -10.44 -6.79 20.31
N LYS A 236 -11.13 -5.67 20.05
CA LYS A 236 -11.96 -5.49 18.84
C LYS A 236 -11.15 -5.49 17.53
N MET A 237 -9.85 -5.22 17.59
CA MET A 237 -8.93 -5.33 16.44
C MET A 237 -8.24 -6.70 16.36
N ILE A 238 -8.31 -7.51 17.41
CA ILE A 238 -7.76 -8.87 17.42
C ILE A 238 -8.75 -9.83 16.77
N GLY A 239 -8.30 -10.51 15.71
CA GLY A 239 -9.07 -11.54 15.04
C GLY A 239 -9.25 -12.80 15.89
N PHE A 240 -10.22 -13.63 15.50
CA PHE A 240 -10.53 -14.88 16.17
C PHE A 240 -9.57 -16.01 15.75
N CYS A 241 -9.43 -17.02 16.61
CA CYS A 241 -8.63 -18.21 16.37
C CYS A 241 -9.08 -18.92 15.07
N THR A 242 -8.15 -19.61 14.40
CA THR A 242 -8.46 -20.43 13.21
C THR A 242 -9.14 -21.77 13.56
N LEU A 243 -8.96 -22.28 14.78
CA LEU A 243 -9.42 -23.61 15.21
C LEU A 243 -10.54 -23.56 16.27
N GLU A 244 -10.59 -22.52 17.09
CA GLU A 244 -11.59 -22.32 18.14
C GLU A 244 -12.48 -21.12 17.80
N GLU A 245 -13.78 -21.34 17.66
CA GLU A 245 -14.74 -20.26 17.35
C GLU A 245 -14.97 -19.35 18.58
N GLY A 246 -15.21 -18.06 18.37
CA GLY A 246 -15.34 -17.06 19.44
C GLY A 246 -14.03 -16.67 20.15
N GLU A 247 -13.03 -17.55 20.15
CA GLU A 247 -11.77 -17.38 20.88
C GLU A 247 -10.80 -16.36 20.26
N LYS A 248 -10.07 -15.60 21.11
CA LYS A 248 -9.15 -14.54 20.66
C LYS A 248 -7.72 -15.07 20.45
N ARG A 249 -7.04 -14.54 19.43
CA ARG A 249 -5.65 -14.91 19.10
C ARG A 249 -4.66 -14.53 20.20
N ALA A 250 -3.82 -15.49 20.61
CA ALA A 250 -2.78 -15.31 21.60
C ALA A 250 -1.68 -14.33 21.13
N PRO A 251 -1.01 -13.59 22.03
CA PRO A 251 0.20 -12.84 21.74
C PRO A 251 1.32 -13.70 21.15
N LYS A 252 2.07 -13.18 20.17
CA LYS A 252 3.29 -13.85 19.68
C LYS A 252 4.44 -13.83 20.68
N ALA A 253 4.41 -12.91 21.65
CA ALA A 253 5.43 -12.80 22.69
C ALA A 253 5.26 -13.83 23.81
N SER A 254 4.11 -14.53 23.84
CA SER A 254 3.79 -15.52 24.86
C SER A 254 4.66 -16.76 24.71
N ILE A 255 4.98 -17.43 25.82
CA ILE A 255 5.82 -18.63 25.79
C ILE A 255 5.12 -19.76 25.05
N SER A 256 3.80 -19.95 25.26
CA SER A 256 2.98 -20.91 24.52
C SER A 256 3.09 -20.73 23.01
N PHE A 257 3.01 -19.49 22.51
CA PHE A 257 3.09 -19.23 21.06
C PHE A 257 4.52 -19.38 20.52
N GLN A 258 5.55 -19.04 21.30
CA GLN A 258 6.95 -19.22 20.93
C GLN A 258 7.31 -20.72 20.88
N LYS A 259 6.89 -21.51 21.88
CA LYS A 259 7.06 -22.97 21.95
C LYS A 259 6.36 -23.66 20.78
N PHE A 260 5.12 -23.28 20.49
CA PHE A 260 4.36 -23.73 19.32
C PHE A 260 5.12 -23.49 18.00
N MET A 261 5.61 -22.26 17.74
CA MET A 261 6.37 -21.98 16.52
C MET A 261 7.74 -22.70 16.49
N ALA A 262 8.39 -22.87 17.63
CA ALA A 262 9.65 -23.59 17.75
C ALA A 262 9.47 -25.06 17.37
N LEU A 263 8.54 -25.76 18.01
CA LEU A 263 8.22 -27.16 17.74
C LEU A 263 7.75 -27.39 16.31
N GLN A 264 6.90 -26.50 15.77
CA GLN A 264 6.55 -26.55 14.33
C GLN A 264 7.82 -26.54 13.45
N LYS A 265 8.79 -25.67 13.73
CA LYS A 265 10.01 -25.61 12.91
C LYS A 265 10.94 -26.81 13.14
N ILE A 266 11.08 -27.27 14.38
CA ILE A 266 11.88 -28.44 14.76
C ILE A 266 11.31 -29.70 14.08
N ASN A 267 10.01 -29.96 14.16
CA ASN A 267 9.38 -31.17 13.60
C ASN A 267 9.43 -31.23 12.05
N HIS A 268 9.73 -30.12 11.36
CA HIS A 268 9.98 -30.09 9.92
C HIS A 268 11.45 -30.24 9.53
N LEU A 269 12.41 -30.12 10.46
CA LEU A 269 13.83 -30.21 10.16
C LEU A 269 14.20 -31.61 9.67
N ARG A 270 14.93 -31.69 8.55
CA ARG A 270 15.42 -32.95 7.99
C ARG A 270 16.91 -32.86 7.70
N PHE A 271 17.59 -33.98 7.91
CA PHE A 271 18.97 -34.18 7.49
C PHE A 271 19.02 -34.86 6.12
N VAL A 272 20.16 -34.76 5.46
CA VAL A 272 20.54 -35.50 4.26
C VAL A 272 21.98 -35.98 4.47
N GLY A 273 22.21 -37.29 4.40
CA GLY A 273 23.52 -37.94 4.47
C GLY A 273 23.70 -38.90 3.29
N VAL A 274 24.70 -39.79 3.40
CA VAL A 274 25.02 -40.79 2.35
C VAL A 274 23.86 -41.78 2.18
N ASP A 275 23.29 -42.27 3.28
CA ASP A 275 22.18 -43.24 3.30
C ASP A 275 20.79 -42.60 3.07
N GLY A 276 20.75 -41.35 2.59
CA GLY A 276 19.52 -40.61 2.34
C GLY A 276 19.13 -39.63 3.45
N GLY A 277 17.83 -39.39 3.62
CA GLY A 277 17.32 -38.31 4.47
C GLY A 277 16.61 -38.78 5.73
N ARG A 278 17.13 -38.43 6.92
CA ARG A 278 16.52 -38.77 8.22
C ARG A 278 15.79 -37.60 8.89
N MET A 279 14.88 -37.95 9.81
CA MET A 279 14.22 -37.03 10.75
C MET A 279 15.08 -36.86 12.01
N LEU A 280 14.71 -35.89 12.87
CA LEU A 280 15.25 -35.79 14.22
C LEU A 280 14.64 -36.86 15.14
N THR A 281 15.42 -37.42 16.06
CA THR A 281 14.91 -38.27 17.17
C THR A 281 14.18 -37.42 18.20
N HIS A 282 13.47 -38.06 19.14
CA HIS A 282 12.79 -37.35 20.23
C HIS A 282 13.77 -36.53 21.10
N GLU A 283 14.92 -37.13 21.44
CA GLU A 283 15.99 -36.48 22.21
C GLU A 283 16.61 -35.28 21.47
N GLU A 284 16.98 -35.45 20.19
CA GLU A 284 17.51 -34.37 19.36
C GLU A 284 16.55 -33.16 19.29
N ARG A 285 15.24 -33.43 19.20
CA ARG A 285 14.20 -32.38 19.22
C ARG A 285 14.16 -31.64 20.55
N ASN A 286 14.26 -32.36 21.67
CA ASN A 286 14.26 -31.78 23.01
C ASN A 286 15.52 -30.93 23.25
N TYR A 287 16.71 -31.37 22.83
CA TYR A 287 17.94 -30.56 22.91
C TYR A 287 17.85 -29.27 22.08
N ILE A 288 17.33 -29.32 20.85
CA ILE A 288 17.14 -28.11 20.03
C ILE A 288 16.13 -27.16 20.69
N LEU A 289 15.05 -27.69 21.29
CA LEU A 289 14.06 -26.89 21.99
C LEU A 289 14.67 -26.18 23.21
N GLN A 290 15.42 -26.90 24.06
CA GLN A 290 16.14 -26.32 25.20
C GLN A 290 17.09 -25.21 24.76
N ILE A 291 17.89 -25.41 23.70
CA ILE A 291 18.78 -24.36 23.16
C ILE A 291 17.98 -23.13 22.73
N ALA A 292 16.78 -23.28 22.15
CA ALA A 292 15.98 -22.13 21.72
C ALA A 292 15.54 -21.23 22.90
N PHE A 293 15.28 -21.82 24.07
CA PHE A 293 14.91 -21.09 25.28
C PHE A 293 16.13 -20.57 26.06
N THR A 294 17.31 -21.17 25.91
CA THR A 294 18.58 -20.66 26.49
C THR A 294 19.28 -19.62 25.60
N LYS A 295 19.21 -19.74 24.27
CA LYS A 295 19.90 -18.89 23.30
C LYS A 295 18.93 -18.14 22.39
N LYS A 296 18.96 -16.81 22.47
CA LYS A 296 18.08 -15.90 21.71
C LYS A 296 17.94 -16.22 20.22
N THR A 297 19.04 -16.51 19.54
CA THR A 297 19.08 -16.84 18.11
C THR A 297 19.87 -18.12 17.93
N VAL A 298 19.19 -19.18 17.49
CA VAL A 298 19.77 -20.49 17.17
C VAL A 298 20.12 -20.53 15.69
N LYS A 299 21.39 -20.79 15.38
CA LYS A 299 21.90 -21.02 14.03
C LYS A 299 21.93 -22.52 13.74
N TYR A 300 21.98 -22.91 12.47
CA TYR A 300 22.15 -24.33 12.11
C TYR A 300 23.47 -24.90 12.67
N HIS A 301 24.52 -24.09 12.69
CA HIS A 301 25.81 -24.40 13.31
C HIS A 301 25.68 -24.78 14.80
N ASP A 302 24.76 -24.14 15.53
CA ASP A 302 24.53 -24.44 16.95
C ASP A 302 23.89 -25.82 17.13
N ILE A 303 23.00 -26.20 16.21
CA ILE A 303 22.35 -27.51 16.17
C ILE A 303 23.37 -28.60 15.84
N ARG A 304 24.22 -28.38 14.82
CA ARG A 304 25.32 -29.30 14.49
C ARG A 304 26.22 -29.54 15.70
N LYS A 305 26.65 -28.47 16.37
CA LYS A 305 27.54 -28.58 17.53
C LYS A 305 26.89 -29.33 18.69
N GLN A 306 25.60 -29.08 18.97
CA GLN A 306 24.91 -29.78 20.06
C GLN A 306 24.71 -31.26 19.77
N LEU A 307 24.26 -31.59 18.56
CA LEU A 307 23.93 -32.95 18.16
C LEU A 307 25.14 -33.75 17.63
N GLN A 308 26.34 -33.16 17.71
CA GLN A 308 27.61 -33.75 17.27
C GLN A 308 27.54 -34.36 15.84
N LEU A 309 26.85 -33.66 14.93
CA LEU A 309 26.58 -34.19 13.59
C LEU A 309 27.85 -34.24 12.74
N ASP A 310 28.10 -35.40 12.16
CA ASP A 310 29.18 -35.66 11.22
C ASP A 310 29.20 -34.68 10.02
N ASP A 311 30.40 -34.35 9.56
CA ASP A 311 30.66 -33.36 8.52
C ASP A 311 30.27 -33.81 7.09
N GLN A 312 29.69 -34.99 6.92
CA GLN A 312 28.97 -35.43 5.71
C GLN A 312 27.47 -35.14 5.77
N ILE A 313 26.88 -35.06 6.97
CA ILE A 313 25.45 -34.76 7.17
C ILE A 313 25.16 -33.30 6.78
N ARG A 314 24.04 -33.03 6.09
CA ARG A 314 23.61 -31.69 5.65
C ARG A 314 22.18 -31.38 6.13
N PHE A 315 21.90 -30.13 6.47
CA PHE A 315 20.53 -29.67 6.72
C PHE A 315 19.78 -29.48 5.40
N ARG A 316 18.63 -30.15 5.20
CA ARG A 316 17.82 -30.07 3.96
C ARG A 316 17.36 -28.64 3.64
N ASP A 317 17.18 -27.81 4.67
CA ASP A 317 16.73 -26.42 4.57
C ASP A 317 17.82 -25.45 4.07
N LEU A 318 19.08 -25.91 3.95
CA LEU A 318 20.22 -25.10 3.52
C LEU A 318 20.72 -25.51 2.13
N TYR A 319 21.27 -24.53 1.41
CA TYR A 319 22.03 -24.77 0.19
C TYR A 319 23.51 -24.54 0.49
N TYR A 320 24.30 -25.60 0.34
CA TYR A 320 25.74 -25.58 0.58
C TYR A 320 26.46 -25.22 -0.72
N GLU A 321 27.04 -24.01 -0.75
CA GLU A 321 27.89 -23.54 -1.85
C GLU A 321 29.25 -24.24 -1.73
N ALA A 322 29.72 -24.92 -2.80
CA ALA A 322 30.99 -25.66 -2.77
C ALA A 322 32.22 -24.78 -2.52
N SER A 323 32.09 -23.47 -2.74
CA SER A 323 33.10 -22.44 -2.47
C SER A 323 33.13 -21.96 -1.01
N LYS A 324 32.34 -22.57 -0.11
CA LYS A 324 32.26 -22.20 1.32
C LYS A 324 32.31 -23.43 2.21
N SER A 325 32.88 -23.28 3.40
CA SER A 325 32.85 -24.34 4.39
C SER A 325 31.43 -24.56 4.93
N VAL A 326 31.14 -25.78 5.36
CA VAL A 326 29.88 -26.18 6.03
C VAL A 326 29.54 -25.19 7.15
N GLN A 327 30.55 -24.85 7.96
CA GLN A 327 30.45 -23.91 9.08
C GLN A 327 30.01 -22.51 8.66
N GLU A 328 30.44 -22.00 7.50
CA GLU A 328 30.02 -20.69 7.01
C GLU A 328 28.57 -20.65 6.54
N VAL A 329 28.14 -21.69 5.82
CA VAL A 329 26.75 -21.83 5.36
C VAL A 329 25.81 -21.95 6.57
N GLU A 330 26.23 -22.70 7.58
CA GLU A 330 25.45 -22.97 8.80
C GLU A 330 25.44 -21.83 9.83
N LYS A 331 26.18 -20.73 9.60
CA LYS A 331 25.98 -19.45 10.33
C LYS A 331 24.58 -18.85 10.05
N ALA A 332 23.84 -19.37 9.07
CA ALA A 332 22.44 -19.07 8.83
C ALA A 332 21.55 -19.31 10.07
N LYS A 333 20.57 -18.44 10.26
CA LYS A 333 19.60 -18.49 11.37
C LYS A 333 18.57 -19.60 11.15
N PHE A 334 18.47 -20.52 12.10
CA PHE A 334 17.37 -21.48 12.18
C PHE A 334 16.18 -20.86 12.91
N LEU A 335 16.30 -20.55 14.21
CA LEU A 335 15.21 -20.10 15.07
C LEU A 335 15.63 -18.86 15.87
N GLU A 336 14.65 -18.05 16.30
CA GLU A 336 14.92 -16.89 17.16
C GLU A 336 13.68 -16.52 17.97
N LEU A 337 13.78 -16.61 19.29
CA LEU A 337 12.68 -16.35 20.22
C LEU A 337 12.84 -14.97 20.88
N THR A 338 13.13 -13.93 20.08
CA THR A 338 13.52 -12.57 20.55
C THR A 338 12.55 -11.99 21.59
N ASP A 339 11.24 -12.19 21.44
CA ASP A 339 10.26 -11.58 22.34
C ASP A 339 10.25 -12.25 23.73
N TYR A 340 10.33 -13.59 23.79
CA TYR A 340 10.53 -14.35 25.04
C TYR A 340 11.85 -13.96 25.72
N HIS A 341 12.96 -13.97 24.98
CA HIS A 341 14.28 -13.64 25.56
C HIS A 341 14.33 -12.20 26.11
N ARG A 342 13.53 -11.26 25.58
CA ARG A 342 13.39 -9.92 26.15
C ARG A 342 12.61 -9.90 27.46
N LEU A 343 11.54 -10.67 27.58
CA LEU A 343 10.80 -10.84 28.85
C LEU A 343 11.69 -11.49 29.91
N TYR A 344 12.26 -12.66 29.58
CA TYR A 344 13.10 -13.44 30.48
C TYR A 344 14.33 -12.66 30.95
N SER A 345 15.06 -11.99 30.04
CA SER A 345 16.24 -11.19 30.44
C SER A 345 15.93 -9.89 31.18
N THR A 346 14.68 -9.41 31.18
CA THR A 346 14.26 -8.30 32.03
C THR A 346 14.11 -8.77 33.48
N LEU A 347 13.32 -9.82 33.75
CA LEU A 347 13.16 -10.33 35.12
C LEU A 347 14.42 -11.02 35.66
N LYS A 348 15.21 -11.69 34.81
CA LYS A 348 16.46 -12.35 35.25
C LYS A 348 17.51 -11.38 35.80
N LYS A 349 17.48 -10.11 35.37
CA LYS A 349 18.36 -9.07 35.93
C LYS A 349 17.93 -8.60 37.31
N LEU A 350 16.67 -8.82 37.68
CA LEU A 350 16.08 -8.42 38.94
C LEU A 350 16.11 -9.57 39.96
N VAL A 351 15.58 -10.74 39.58
CA VAL A 351 15.41 -11.94 40.43
C VAL A 351 16.65 -12.85 40.47
N GLY A 352 17.54 -12.75 39.48
CA GLY A 352 18.76 -13.55 39.44
C GLY A 352 18.54 -15.02 39.07
N LYS A 353 19.00 -15.95 39.92
CA LYS A 353 19.01 -17.40 39.63
C LYS A 353 17.67 -18.10 39.88
N ASN A 354 16.92 -17.67 40.89
CA ASN A 354 15.69 -18.31 41.38
C ASN A 354 14.46 -18.10 40.46
N LEU A 355 14.59 -17.26 39.43
CA LEU A 355 13.49 -16.92 38.51
C LEU A 355 12.80 -18.14 37.88
N SER A 356 13.52 -19.23 37.66
CA SER A 356 12.96 -20.46 37.09
C SER A 356 12.01 -21.20 38.04
N ASP A 357 12.20 -21.01 39.35
CA ASP A 357 11.43 -21.66 40.41
C ASP A 357 10.20 -20.81 40.79
N GLU A 358 10.28 -19.49 40.57
CA GLU A 358 9.24 -18.51 40.90
C GLU A 358 8.25 -18.21 39.75
N VAL A 359 8.55 -18.59 38.49
CA VAL A 359 7.77 -18.16 37.31
C VAL A 359 7.53 -19.29 36.30
N ASN A 360 6.28 -19.70 36.13
CA ASN A 360 5.87 -20.78 35.23
C ASN A 360 5.39 -20.28 33.83
N ASP A 361 5.08 -21.21 32.92
CA ASP A 361 4.63 -20.91 31.55
C ASP A 361 3.38 -19.99 31.49
N LEU A 362 2.45 -20.12 32.45
CA LEU A 362 1.23 -19.32 32.53
C LEU A 362 1.51 -17.89 32.97
N ASP A 363 2.51 -17.67 33.83
CA ASP A 363 2.97 -16.33 34.22
C ASP A 363 3.63 -15.62 33.03
N TRP A 364 4.50 -16.31 32.29
CA TRP A 364 5.10 -15.76 31.06
C TRP A 364 4.05 -15.41 30.01
N ASP A 365 3.02 -16.25 29.84
CA ASP A 365 1.87 -15.95 28.99
C ASP A 365 1.06 -14.75 29.53
N THR A 366 0.92 -14.60 30.86
CA THR A 366 0.27 -13.47 31.53
C THR A 366 1.00 -12.16 31.27
N PHE A 367 2.32 -12.10 31.49
CA PHE A 367 3.14 -10.93 31.19
C PHE A 367 3.10 -10.56 29.70
N ALA A 368 3.20 -11.57 28.82
CA ALA A 368 3.11 -11.35 27.38
C ALA A 368 1.74 -10.84 26.93
N TYR A 369 0.65 -11.31 27.54
CA TYR A 369 -0.70 -10.79 27.30
C TYR A 369 -0.83 -9.36 27.83
N ALA A 370 -0.43 -9.09 29.08
CA ALA A 370 -0.44 -7.75 29.67
C ALA A 370 0.22 -6.71 28.74
N LEU A 371 1.48 -6.97 28.37
CA LEU A 371 2.31 -6.08 27.55
C LEU A 371 1.94 -6.04 26.06
N THR A 372 1.11 -6.98 25.58
CA THR A 372 0.59 -7.00 24.20
C THR A 372 -0.77 -6.34 24.09
N ILE A 373 -1.68 -6.55 25.04
CA ILE A 373 -3.07 -6.13 24.96
C ILE A 373 -3.27 -4.74 25.56
N PHE A 374 -2.76 -4.49 26.76
CA PHE A 374 -2.93 -3.22 27.45
C PHE A 374 -1.92 -2.18 26.95
N LYS A 375 -2.33 -0.90 26.97
CA LYS A 375 -1.58 0.22 26.37
C LYS A 375 -1.59 1.49 27.22
N ASP A 376 -2.08 1.38 28.45
CA ASP A 376 -1.84 2.32 29.52
C ASP A 376 -0.96 1.61 30.56
N ASP A 377 -0.06 2.36 31.21
CA ASP A 377 0.88 1.76 32.16
C ASP A 377 0.19 1.46 33.52
N GLN A 378 -0.91 2.17 33.86
CA GLN A 378 -1.74 1.82 35.02
C GLN A 378 -2.57 0.57 34.74
N ASP A 379 -3.26 0.48 33.59
CA ASP A 379 -4.01 -0.73 33.19
C ASP A 379 -3.13 -2.00 33.25
N ILE A 380 -1.83 -1.89 32.91
CA ILE A 380 -0.87 -3.00 33.01
C ILE A 380 -0.58 -3.34 34.48
N ARG A 381 -0.34 -2.34 35.35
CA ARG A 381 -0.14 -2.59 36.79
C ARG A 381 -1.37 -3.25 37.39
N ASP A 382 -2.56 -2.68 37.19
CA ASP A 382 -3.81 -3.21 37.73
C ASP A 382 -4.06 -4.64 37.28
N TYR A 383 -3.74 -4.97 36.02
CA TYR A 383 -3.88 -6.34 35.51
C TYR A 383 -2.88 -7.31 36.14
N LEU A 384 -1.61 -6.91 36.32
CA LEU A 384 -0.60 -7.74 36.98
C LEU A 384 -0.75 -7.80 38.51
N LYS A 385 -1.43 -6.82 39.12
CA LYS A 385 -1.90 -6.86 40.51
C LYS A 385 -3.17 -7.69 40.69
N ASN A 386 -3.78 -8.18 39.61
CA ASN A 386 -5.08 -8.87 39.62
C ASN A 386 -6.23 -7.98 40.14
N GLU A 387 -6.14 -6.66 39.97
CA GLU A 387 -7.09 -5.63 40.43
C GLU A 387 -7.89 -5.00 39.27
N TYR A 388 -7.52 -5.27 38.02
CA TYR A 388 -8.10 -4.64 36.82
C TYR A 388 -9.62 -4.77 36.73
N LYS A 389 -10.26 -3.64 36.44
CA LYS A 389 -11.70 -3.54 36.17
C LYS A 389 -11.95 -3.11 34.72
N ASP A 390 -12.89 -3.78 34.06
CA ASP A 390 -13.28 -3.44 32.68
C ASP A 390 -14.01 -2.10 32.59
N SER A 391 -14.31 -1.62 31.38
CA SER A 391 -15.08 -0.38 31.17
C SER A 391 -16.53 -0.37 31.73
N LYS A 392 -16.99 -1.45 32.37
CA LYS A 392 -18.24 -1.54 33.13
C LYS A 392 -18.00 -1.66 34.65
N GLY A 393 -16.77 -1.55 35.12
CA GLY A 393 -16.39 -1.69 36.52
C GLY A 393 -16.28 -3.13 37.02
N ARG A 394 -16.38 -4.13 36.12
CA ARG A 394 -16.33 -5.55 36.50
C ARG A 394 -14.89 -6.00 36.62
N HIS A 395 -14.57 -6.67 37.72
CA HIS A 395 -13.25 -7.29 37.92
C HIS A 395 -12.97 -8.32 36.82
N GLN A 396 -11.71 -8.37 36.37
CA GLN A 396 -11.23 -9.42 35.48
C GLN A 396 -9.86 -9.90 35.94
N ALA A 397 -9.81 -11.14 36.40
CA ALA A 397 -8.57 -11.83 36.73
C ALA A 397 -7.59 -11.90 35.54
N ASN A 398 -6.29 -11.93 35.85
CA ASN A 398 -5.25 -12.20 34.88
C ASN A 398 -5.13 -13.71 34.55
N LEU A 399 -4.35 -14.07 33.52
CA LEU A 399 -4.36 -15.45 32.98
C LEU A 399 -3.86 -16.50 33.98
N ALA A 400 -3.00 -16.13 34.94
CA ALA A 400 -2.53 -16.98 36.03
C ALA A 400 -3.39 -16.88 37.30
N ASN A 401 -4.25 -15.85 37.41
CA ASN A 401 -4.97 -15.47 38.63
C ASN A 401 -4.03 -15.24 39.84
N GLN A 402 -2.92 -14.54 39.63
CA GLN A 402 -1.90 -14.24 40.65
C GLN A 402 -1.62 -12.74 40.79
N VAL A 403 -1.01 -12.34 41.90
CA VAL A 403 -0.57 -10.96 42.18
C VAL A 403 0.96 -10.91 42.09
N TYR A 404 1.52 -10.07 41.22
CA TYR A 404 2.98 -9.97 41.04
C TYR A 404 3.61 -8.79 41.80
N PRO A 405 4.89 -8.87 42.20
CA PRO A 405 5.59 -7.78 42.89
C PRO A 405 5.69 -6.47 42.10
N ASP A 406 5.63 -5.32 42.77
CA ASP A 406 5.67 -4.01 42.11
C ASP A 406 6.99 -3.75 41.35
N GLU A 407 8.12 -4.22 41.88
CA GLU A 407 9.44 -4.11 41.24
C GLU A 407 9.47 -4.82 39.87
N TRP A 408 8.86 -6.00 39.79
CA TRP A 408 8.73 -6.77 38.55
C TRP A 408 7.86 -6.01 37.55
N ILE A 409 6.73 -5.48 38.01
CA ILE A 409 5.79 -4.71 37.20
C ILE A 409 6.47 -3.46 36.63
N ASP A 410 7.26 -2.72 37.42
CA ASP A 410 7.93 -1.50 36.97
C ASP A 410 9.01 -1.75 35.91
N GLU A 411 9.74 -2.88 35.98
CA GLU A 411 10.64 -3.29 34.90
C GLU A 411 9.89 -3.82 33.67
N LEU A 412 8.84 -4.62 33.85
CA LEU A 412 8.03 -5.17 32.76
C LEU A 412 7.31 -4.08 31.96
N ILE A 413 6.79 -3.02 32.60
CA ILE A 413 6.11 -1.89 31.93
C ILE A 413 7.02 -1.14 30.93
N LYS A 414 8.34 -1.19 31.12
CA LYS A 414 9.33 -0.65 30.16
C LYS A 414 9.36 -1.45 28.84
N LEU A 415 8.80 -2.65 28.82
CA LEU A 415 8.62 -3.47 27.62
C LEU A 415 7.27 -3.18 26.91
N SER A 416 7.21 -3.57 25.64
CA SER A 416 5.96 -3.55 24.88
C SER A 416 6.02 -4.53 23.71
N PHE A 417 4.90 -5.23 23.52
CA PHE A 417 4.67 -6.10 22.37
C PHE A 417 3.41 -5.66 21.61
N SER A 418 3.20 -6.21 20.41
CA SER A 418 2.16 -5.73 19.47
C SER A 418 1.66 -6.76 18.46
N LYS A 419 2.20 -7.98 18.46
CA LYS A 419 1.87 -9.02 17.48
C LYS A 419 1.08 -10.14 18.15
N VAL A 420 0.01 -10.59 17.48
CA VAL A 420 -0.75 -11.80 17.84
C VAL A 420 -0.53 -12.91 16.81
N GLY A 421 -0.79 -14.14 17.23
CA GLY A 421 -0.74 -15.36 16.44
C GLY A 421 -1.91 -15.51 15.46
N HIS A 422 -2.16 -16.75 15.05
CA HIS A 422 -3.40 -17.15 14.35
C HIS A 422 -4.27 -18.08 15.21
N LEU A 423 -3.72 -18.62 16.31
CA LEU A 423 -4.39 -19.46 17.28
C LEU A 423 -4.62 -18.74 18.61
N SER A 424 -5.62 -19.17 19.39
CA SER A 424 -5.85 -18.78 20.78
C SER A 424 -4.98 -19.59 21.74
N PHE A 425 -4.92 -19.18 23.01
CA PHE A 425 -4.27 -19.99 24.04
C PHE A 425 -4.91 -21.38 24.19
N VAL A 426 -6.24 -21.46 24.11
CA VAL A 426 -7.00 -22.72 24.15
C VAL A 426 -6.53 -23.68 23.05
N ALA A 427 -6.50 -23.23 21.79
CA ALA A 427 -6.06 -24.04 20.67
C ALA A 427 -4.59 -24.47 20.78
N ILE A 428 -3.72 -23.56 21.23
CA ILE A 428 -2.29 -23.86 21.40
C ILE A 428 -2.08 -24.92 22.48
N ARG A 429 -2.77 -24.82 23.62
CA ARG A 429 -2.66 -25.79 24.72
C ARG A 429 -3.13 -27.19 24.32
N LYS A 430 -4.17 -27.30 23.49
CA LYS A 430 -4.63 -28.59 22.92
C LYS A 430 -3.66 -29.19 21.90
N VAL A 431 -3.01 -28.37 21.07
CA VAL A 431 -2.11 -28.84 19.99
C VAL A 431 -0.66 -29.08 20.45
N LEU A 432 -0.20 -28.37 21.49
CA LEU A 432 1.19 -28.45 21.97
C LEU A 432 1.67 -29.87 22.33
N PRO A 433 0.93 -30.70 23.09
CA PRO A 433 1.39 -32.04 23.48
C PRO A 433 1.76 -32.93 22.29
N TYR A 434 0.96 -32.90 21.21
CA TYR A 434 1.24 -33.66 20.00
C TYR A 434 2.42 -33.09 19.19
N LEU A 435 2.61 -31.76 19.21
CA LEU A 435 3.81 -31.14 18.66
C LEU A 435 5.06 -31.52 19.45
N GLU A 436 4.98 -31.70 20.76
CA GLU A 436 6.08 -32.17 21.62
C GLU A 436 6.42 -33.63 21.34
N GLN A 437 5.41 -34.49 21.11
CA GLN A 437 5.60 -35.89 20.69
C GLN A 437 6.28 -36.02 19.31
N GLY A 438 6.14 -35.03 18.42
CA GLY A 438 6.86 -34.97 17.14
C GLY A 438 5.97 -34.94 15.90
N TYR A 439 4.66 -34.93 16.07
CA TYR A 439 3.72 -34.83 14.96
C TYR A 439 3.88 -33.50 14.20
N THR A 440 3.61 -33.54 12.90
CA THR A 440 3.49 -32.32 12.08
C THR A 440 2.22 -31.56 12.48
N TYR A 441 2.15 -30.27 12.14
CA TYR A 441 1.07 -29.40 12.65
C TYR A 441 -0.34 -29.84 12.22
N ASP A 442 -0.47 -30.38 11.01
CA ASP A 442 -1.65 -31.04 10.48
C ASP A 442 -2.11 -32.19 11.38
N LYS A 443 -1.25 -33.20 11.59
CA LYS A 443 -1.53 -34.34 12.48
C LYS A 443 -1.78 -33.93 13.93
N ALA A 444 -1.03 -32.96 14.43
CA ALA A 444 -1.21 -32.43 15.78
C ALA A 444 -2.55 -31.69 15.96
N CYS A 445 -3.13 -31.13 14.88
CA CYS A 445 -4.50 -30.61 14.90
C CYS A 445 -5.52 -31.76 14.90
N GLU A 446 -5.33 -32.75 14.04
CA GLU A 446 -6.23 -33.92 13.93
C GLU A 446 -6.31 -34.70 15.25
N LEU A 447 -5.17 -34.98 15.88
CA LEU A 447 -5.08 -35.64 17.20
C LEU A 447 -5.70 -34.80 18.32
N ALA A 448 -5.65 -33.47 18.21
CA ALA A 448 -6.32 -32.53 19.12
C ALA A 448 -7.83 -32.36 18.83
N GLY A 449 -8.40 -33.14 17.92
CA GLY A 449 -9.82 -33.12 17.57
C GLY A 449 -10.24 -32.07 16.54
N TYR A 450 -9.30 -31.41 15.87
CA TYR A 450 -9.59 -30.39 14.86
C TYR A 450 -9.53 -30.91 13.43
N GLN A 451 -10.50 -30.52 12.61
CA GLN A 451 -10.48 -30.77 11.17
C GLN A 451 -9.56 -29.77 10.46
N PHE A 452 -8.35 -30.21 10.10
CA PHE A 452 -7.34 -29.38 9.44
C PHE A 452 -7.78 -28.89 8.04
N GLN A 453 -8.61 -29.68 7.35
CA GLN A 453 -9.30 -29.27 6.12
C GLN A 453 -10.57 -28.48 6.50
N GLY A 454 -10.38 -27.17 6.71
CA GLY A 454 -11.26 -26.35 7.56
C GLY A 454 -12.76 -26.31 7.24
N ASN A 455 -13.53 -26.19 8.32
CA ASN A 455 -14.99 -26.11 8.48
C ASN A 455 -15.83 -26.19 7.20
N ALA A 456 -16.42 -27.37 6.97
CA ALA A 456 -17.43 -27.60 5.94
C ALA A 456 -18.80 -26.96 6.24
N SER A 457 -18.95 -26.25 7.37
CA SER A 457 -20.24 -25.71 7.86
C SER A 457 -20.83 -24.57 7.03
N SER A 458 -20.13 -24.02 6.03
CA SER A 458 -20.70 -23.01 5.13
C SER A 458 -21.52 -23.66 4.02
N VAL A 459 -22.86 -23.60 4.13
CA VAL A 459 -23.78 -23.99 3.06
C VAL A 459 -23.40 -23.26 1.76
N LYS A 460 -22.96 -24.02 0.76
CA LYS A 460 -22.56 -23.51 -0.57
C LYS A 460 -23.76 -22.84 -1.24
N LYS A 461 -23.55 -21.66 -1.82
CA LYS A 461 -24.61 -20.85 -2.45
C LYS A 461 -24.36 -20.70 -3.94
N ARG A 462 -25.41 -20.50 -4.74
CA ARG A 462 -25.30 -20.19 -6.16
C ARG A 462 -24.46 -18.92 -6.42
N LEU A 463 -24.50 -17.94 -5.52
CA LEU A 463 -23.73 -16.69 -5.62
C LEU A 463 -22.75 -16.56 -4.46
N LEU A 464 -21.53 -16.11 -4.75
CA LEU A 464 -20.50 -15.89 -3.73
C LEU A 464 -20.95 -14.85 -2.68
N PRO A 465 -20.75 -15.09 -1.38
CA PRO A 465 -21.00 -14.13 -0.31
C PRO A 465 -19.95 -13.00 -0.30
N ALA A 466 -20.08 -12.05 0.62
CA ALA A 466 -19.13 -10.93 0.74
C ALA A 466 -17.74 -11.43 1.12
N ILE A 467 -16.69 -10.83 0.53
CA ILE A 467 -15.30 -11.13 0.88
C ILE A 467 -15.06 -10.68 2.33
N PRO A 468 -14.62 -11.56 3.25
CA PRO A 468 -14.23 -11.21 4.61
C PRO A 468 -13.21 -10.06 4.66
N LEU A 469 -13.08 -9.37 5.80
CA LEU A 469 -12.22 -8.19 5.88
C LEU A 469 -10.72 -8.54 5.80
N ILE A 470 -10.07 -8.16 4.70
CA ILE A 470 -8.63 -8.27 4.48
C ILE A 470 -7.95 -6.95 4.83
N GLY A 471 -6.86 -7.01 5.61
CA GLY A 471 -6.14 -5.82 6.10
C GLY A 471 -5.49 -4.95 5.02
N ASN A 472 -5.26 -5.47 3.81
CA ASN A 472 -4.83 -4.69 2.66
C ASN A 472 -6.06 -4.19 1.86
N PRO A 473 -6.36 -2.89 1.83
CA PRO A 473 -7.56 -2.37 1.18
C PRO A 473 -7.53 -2.50 -0.35
N VAL A 474 -6.33 -2.58 -0.96
CA VAL A 474 -6.17 -2.80 -2.41
C VAL A 474 -6.65 -4.20 -2.76
N VAL A 475 -6.19 -5.21 -2.00
CA VAL A 475 -6.62 -6.61 -2.13
C VAL A 475 -8.12 -6.75 -1.87
N GLN A 476 -8.63 -6.14 -0.78
CA GLN A 476 -10.05 -6.16 -0.45
C GLN A 476 -10.91 -5.66 -1.62
N ARG A 477 -10.50 -4.55 -2.27
CA ARG A 477 -11.22 -3.99 -3.42
C ARG A 477 -11.14 -4.88 -4.64
N ALA A 478 -9.95 -5.40 -4.98
CA ALA A 478 -9.76 -6.28 -6.13
C ALA A 478 -10.66 -7.52 -6.03
N LEU A 479 -10.55 -8.29 -4.93
CA LEU A 479 -11.37 -9.48 -4.71
C LEU A 479 -12.87 -9.17 -4.63
N SER A 480 -13.25 -8.01 -4.08
CA SER A 480 -14.66 -7.58 -4.07
C SER A 480 -15.21 -7.27 -5.46
N GLN A 481 -14.38 -6.78 -6.40
CA GLN A 481 -14.79 -6.59 -7.80
C GLN A 481 -14.79 -7.92 -8.56
N THR A 482 -13.79 -8.79 -8.34
CA THR A 482 -13.79 -10.16 -8.90
C THR A 482 -15.03 -10.96 -8.47
N ARG A 483 -15.41 -10.91 -7.18
CA ARG A 483 -16.67 -11.48 -6.68
C ARG A 483 -17.89 -10.94 -7.43
N LYS A 484 -17.93 -9.64 -7.71
CA LYS A 484 -19.01 -9.01 -8.50
C LYS A 484 -19.03 -9.51 -9.94
N VAL A 485 -17.87 -9.69 -10.58
CA VAL A 485 -17.74 -10.25 -11.94
C VAL A 485 -18.23 -11.69 -11.97
N ILE A 486 -17.73 -12.57 -11.09
CA ILE A 486 -18.18 -13.97 -10.97
C ILE A 486 -19.70 -14.04 -10.79
N ASN A 487 -20.26 -13.26 -9.85
CA ASN A 487 -21.70 -13.26 -9.60
C ASN A 487 -22.51 -12.68 -10.78
N ALA A 488 -21.96 -11.78 -11.59
CA ALA A 488 -22.61 -11.27 -12.80
C ALA A 488 -22.62 -12.32 -13.93
N ILE A 489 -21.50 -13.03 -14.14
CA ILE A 489 -21.42 -14.17 -15.07
C ILE A 489 -22.43 -15.25 -14.66
N ILE A 490 -22.50 -15.60 -13.37
CA ILE A 490 -23.43 -16.65 -12.86
C ILE A 490 -24.91 -16.26 -13.02
N LYS A 491 -25.23 -14.97 -12.90
CA LYS A 491 -26.57 -14.46 -13.17
C LYS A 491 -26.97 -14.59 -14.65
N ARG A 492 -26.00 -14.48 -15.57
CA ARG A 492 -26.21 -14.55 -17.02
C ARG A 492 -26.19 -15.99 -17.56
N TYR A 493 -25.32 -16.86 -17.03
CA TYR A 493 -25.00 -18.17 -17.62
C TYR A 493 -25.30 -19.39 -16.75
N GLY A 494 -25.76 -19.23 -15.50
CA GLY A 494 -25.99 -20.35 -14.57
C GLY A 494 -24.79 -20.59 -13.63
N SER A 495 -24.63 -21.81 -13.10
CA SER A 495 -23.41 -22.15 -12.34
C SER A 495 -22.34 -22.72 -13.28
N PRO A 496 -21.05 -22.34 -13.14
CA PRO A 496 -19.96 -22.89 -13.95
C PRO A 496 -19.59 -24.31 -13.52
N VAL A 497 -18.95 -25.07 -14.41
CA VAL A 497 -18.35 -26.37 -14.05
C VAL A 497 -16.96 -26.20 -13.41
N SER A 498 -16.19 -25.18 -13.79
CA SER A 498 -14.96 -24.80 -13.09
C SER A 498 -14.61 -23.31 -13.22
N ILE A 499 -13.77 -22.81 -12.31
CA ILE A 499 -13.22 -21.44 -12.35
C ILE A 499 -11.69 -21.49 -12.29
N HIS A 500 -11.03 -20.87 -13.27
CA HIS A 500 -9.59 -20.75 -13.37
C HIS A 500 -9.18 -19.30 -13.06
N ILE A 501 -8.21 -19.10 -12.16
CA ILE A 501 -7.80 -17.77 -11.69
C ILE A 501 -6.29 -17.55 -11.79
N GLU A 502 -5.87 -16.41 -12.31
CA GLU A 502 -4.54 -15.84 -12.14
C GLU A 502 -4.61 -14.63 -11.19
N THR A 503 -3.59 -14.41 -10.38
CA THR A 503 -3.43 -13.14 -9.65
C THR A 503 -2.11 -12.45 -9.99
N SER A 504 -2.17 -11.13 -10.15
CA SER A 504 -0.97 -10.32 -10.37
C SER A 504 -0.01 -10.42 -9.18
N ARG A 505 1.27 -10.68 -9.46
CA ARG A 505 2.36 -10.73 -8.47
C ARG A 505 2.56 -9.44 -7.66
N GLU A 506 2.05 -8.33 -8.17
CA GLU A 506 2.07 -7.03 -7.49
C GLU A 506 0.92 -6.89 -6.47
N LEU A 507 -0.20 -7.61 -6.64
CA LEU A 507 -1.40 -7.48 -5.80
C LEU A 507 -1.16 -7.73 -4.29
N PRO A 508 -0.36 -8.72 -3.85
CA PRO A 508 -0.04 -8.90 -2.43
C PRO A 508 0.97 -7.90 -1.87
N LYS A 509 1.65 -7.12 -2.72
CA LYS A 509 2.82 -6.32 -2.38
C LYS A 509 2.45 -4.94 -1.82
N ARG A 510 3.34 -4.40 -0.98
CA ARG A 510 3.28 -3.02 -0.50
C ARG A 510 3.59 -2.03 -1.62
N PHE A 511 3.33 -0.74 -1.39
CA PHE A 511 3.64 0.31 -2.37
C PHE A 511 5.14 0.39 -2.69
N ASP A 512 6.00 0.37 -1.68
CA ASP A 512 7.45 0.48 -1.87
C ASP A 512 8.03 -0.74 -2.62
N GLU A 513 7.50 -1.93 -2.32
CA GLU A 513 7.84 -3.17 -3.04
C GLU A 513 7.43 -3.09 -4.52
N ARG A 514 6.23 -2.56 -4.83
CA ARG A 514 5.77 -2.34 -6.20
C ARG A 514 6.59 -1.28 -6.92
N LYS A 515 6.98 -0.19 -6.25
CA LYS A 515 7.92 0.81 -6.78
C LYS A 515 9.29 0.19 -7.09
N LYS A 516 9.78 -0.71 -6.23
CA LYS A 516 11.03 -1.44 -6.49
C LYS A 516 10.90 -2.33 -7.73
N ILE A 517 9.82 -3.12 -7.84
CA ILE A 517 9.54 -3.95 -9.02
C ILE A 517 9.42 -3.09 -10.29
N GLN A 518 8.76 -1.94 -10.22
CA GLN A 518 8.68 -0.99 -11.33
C GLN A 518 10.07 -0.48 -11.75
N LYS A 519 10.92 -0.08 -10.78
CA LYS A 519 12.29 0.34 -11.05
C LYS A 519 13.12 -0.79 -11.68
N GLU A 520 13.02 -2.01 -11.16
CA GLU A 520 13.65 -3.21 -11.72
C GLU A 520 13.16 -3.47 -13.16
N HIS A 521 11.89 -3.22 -13.48
CA HIS A 521 11.37 -3.31 -14.86
C HIS A 521 11.89 -2.19 -15.78
N GLU A 522 12.01 -0.96 -15.29
CA GLU A 522 12.58 0.18 -16.03
C GLU A 522 14.09 -0.03 -16.31
N GLU A 523 14.83 -0.54 -15.33
CA GLU A 523 16.24 -0.95 -15.48
C GLU A 523 16.38 -2.07 -16.51
N ASN A 524 15.54 -3.11 -16.45
CA ASN A 524 15.53 -4.19 -17.44
C ASN A 524 15.19 -3.70 -18.87
N ARG A 525 14.29 -2.71 -19.02
CA ARG A 525 14.00 -2.09 -20.33
C ARG A 525 15.21 -1.37 -20.89
N LYS A 526 15.87 -0.52 -20.09
CA LYS A 526 17.12 0.15 -20.46
C LYS A 526 18.21 -0.85 -20.86
N MET A 527 18.37 -1.95 -20.12
CA MET A 527 19.32 -3.01 -20.48
C MET A 527 18.97 -3.67 -21.83
N ASN A 528 17.69 -3.90 -22.14
CA ASN A 528 17.27 -4.46 -23.42
C ASN A 528 17.46 -3.45 -24.57
N GLU A 529 17.24 -2.16 -24.34
CA GLU A 529 17.52 -1.09 -25.31
C GLU A 529 19.01 -0.98 -25.60
N THR A 530 19.87 -1.02 -24.57
CA THR A 530 21.33 -1.07 -24.73
C THR A 530 21.76 -2.33 -25.50
N ALA A 531 21.21 -3.50 -25.18
CA ALA A 531 21.48 -4.72 -25.93
C ALA A 531 21.06 -4.61 -27.41
N ARG A 532 19.90 -4.00 -27.71
CA ARG A 532 19.45 -3.76 -29.09
C ARG A 532 20.35 -2.79 -29.84
N LYS A 533 20.91 -1.77 -29.18
CA LYS A 533 21.92 -0.87 -29.77
C LYS A 533 23.22 -1.63 -30.09
N ARG A 534 23.77 -2.37 -29.11
CA ARG A 534 25.00 -3.16 -29.31
C ARG A 534 24.85 -4.26 -30.37
N LEU A 535 23.68 -4.89 -30.48
CA LEU A 535 23.42 -5.87 -31.55
C LEU A 535 23.39 -5.21 -32.95
N LYS A 536 22.88 -3.98 -33.08
CA LYS A 536 22.98 -3.21 -34.34
C LYS A 536 24.42 -2.83 -34.68
N GLU A 537 25.22 -2.44 -33.70
CA GLU A 537 26.66 -2.18 -33.87
C GLU A 537 27.44 -3.44 -34.31
N LEU A 538 26.96 -4.63 -33.92
CA LEU A 538 27.48 -5.93 -34.37
C LEU A 538 26.90 -6.38 -35.74
N GLY A 539 26.30 -5.48 -36.51
CA GLY A 539 25.78 -5.75 -37.86
C GLY A 539 24.40 -6.40 -37.93
N ILE A 540 23.73 -6.63 -36.79
CA ILE A 540 22.41 -7.28 -36.77
C ILE A 540 21.32 -6.23 -36.97
N ASN A 541 20.90 -6.08 -38.22
CA ASN A 541 19.82 -5.19 -38.62
C ASN A 541 18.47 -5.73 -38.13
N ASP A 542 17.86 -4.96 -37.23
CA ASP A 542 16.66 -5.26 -36.43
C ASP A 542 16.70 -6.51 -35.50
N PRO A 543 17.36 -6.40 -34.32
CA PRO A 543 17.43 -7.51 -33.37
C PRO A 543 16.09 -7.84 -32.71
N ARG A 544 15.69 -9.12 -32.76
CA ARG A 544 14.45 -9.64 -32.18
C ARG A 544 14.63 -9.97 -30.68
N GLY A 545 13.53 -10.30 -30.00
CA GLY A 545 13.54 -10.64 -28.58
C GLY A 545 14.47 -11.80 -28.21
N GLN A 546 14.59 -12.82 -29.07
CA GLN A 546 15.51 -13.95 -28.85
C GLN A 546 16.98 -13.56 -29.01
N ASP A 547 17.28 -12.66 -29.96
CA ASP A 547 18.63 -12.16 -30.23
C ASP A 547 19.14 -11.33 -29.03
N ILE A 548 18.25 -10.52 -28.43
CA ILE A 548 18.50 -9.82 -27.15
C ILE A 548 18.77 -10.80 -26.00
N VAL A 549 18.04 -11.93 -25.92
CA VAL A 549 18.29 -12.97 -24.90
C VAL A 549 19.64 -13.65 -25.12
N LYS A 550 19.99 -14.00 -26.36
CA LYS A 550 21.30 -14.55 -26.72
C LYS A 550 22.43 -13.63 -26.27
N TYR A 551 22.35 -12.33 -26.61
CA TYR A 551 23.35 -11.33 -26.21
C TYR A 551 23.51 -11.19 -24.69
N LYS A 552 22.41 -11.13 -23.95
CA LYS A 552 22.46 -11.03 -22.48
C LYS A 552 23.04 -12.29 -21.82
N LEU A 553 22.80 -13.46 -22.41
CA LEU A 553 23.41 -14.72 -21.96
C LEU A 553 24.89 -14.78 -22.32
N TRP A 554 25.28 -14.36 -23.53
CA TRP A 554 26.67 -14.22 -23.96
C TRP A 554 27.47 -13.33 -22.98
N GLN A 555 26.97 -12.14 -22.65
CA GLN A 555 27.58 -11.24 -21.65
C GLN A 555 27.65 -11.84 -20.24
N GLN A 556 26.61 -12.57 -19.81
CA GLN A 556 26.57 -13.28 -18.52
C GLN A 556 27.57 -14.44 -18.47
N GLN A 557 27.89 -15.04 -19.62
CA GLN A 557 28.79 -16.19 -19.75
C GLN A 557 30.21 -15.79 -20.20
N ASN A 558 30.53 -14.48 -20.18
CA ASN A 558 31.82 -13.94 -20.64
C ASN A 558 32.17 -14.31 -22.09
N GLY A 559 31.17 -14.60 -22.92
CA GLY A 559 31.33 -15.04 -24.31
C GLY A 559 31.53 -16.54 -24.52
N TRP A 560 31.52 -17.37 -23.48
CA TRP A 560 31.80 -18.81 -23.59
C TRP A 560 30.54 -19.68 -23.63
N CYS A 561 30.58 -20.75 -24.42
CA CYS A 561 29.57 -21.80 -24.43
C CYS A 561 29.48 -22.48 -23.06
N MET A 562 28.27 -22.58 -22.50
CA MET A 562 28.05 -23.13 -21.17
C MET A 562 28.43 -24.61 -21.03
N TYR A 563 28.37 -25.40 -22.10
CA TYR A 563 28.68 -26.84 -22.07
C TYR A 563 30.10 -27.12 -22.59
N SER A 564 30.38 -26.87 -23.86
CA SER A 564 31.68 -27.21 -24.47
C SER A 564 32.88 -26.34 -24.10
N ASN A 565 32.68 -25.24 -23.37
CA ASN A 565 33.73 -24.29 -23.00
C ASN A 565 34.47 -23.65 -24.19
N LYS A 566 33.87 -23.68 -25.38
CA LYS A 566 34.36 -22.97 -26.56
C LYS A 566 33.91 -21.52 -26.54
N TYR A 567 34.78 -20.60 -26.94
CA TYR A 567 34.42 -19.19 -27.12
C TYR A 567 33.38 -19.07 -28.24
N ILE A 568 32.42 -18.16 -28.07
CA ILE A 568 31.41 -17.82 -29.06
C ILE A 568 31.75 -16.41 -29.55
N GLU A 569 32.19 -16.30 -30.80
CA GLU A 569 32.47 -15.00 -31.39
C GLU A 569 31.17 -14.16 -31.57
N PRO A 570 31.24 -12.82 -31.50
CA PRO A 570 30.06 -11.96 -31.62
C PRO A 570 29.32 -12.05 -32.97
N ASN A 571 30.01 -12.37 -34.05
CA ASN A 571 29.50 -12.57 -35.42
C ASN A 571 28.52 -13.76 -35.50
N ILE A 572 28.94 -14.95 -35.04
CA ILE A 572 28.15 -16.20 -35.07
C ILE A 572 27.02 -16.22 -34.02
N LEU A 573 26.92 -15.19 -33.18
CA LEU A 573 25.96 -15.14 -32.07
C LEU A 573 24.51 -15.23 -32.57
N CYS A 574 24.14 -14.48 -33.61
CA CYS A 574 22.76 -14.50 -34.14
C CYS A 574 22.61 -15.27 -35.45
N GLU A 575 23.69 -15.87 -35.94
CA GLU A 575 23.67 -16.77 -37.10
C GLU A 575 22.80 -18.01 -36.84
N ILE A 576 22.15 -18.49 -37.92
CA ILE A 576 21.19 -19.59 -37.86
C ILE A 576 21.94 -20.90 -37.71
N GLY A 577 21.68 -21.65 -36.64
CA GLY A 577 22.28 -22.95 -36.40
C GLY A 577 23.65 -22.92 -35.71
N CYS A 578 24.27 -21.76 -35.49
CA CYS A 578 25.56 -21.68 -34.79
C CYS A 578 25.39 -21.75 -33.26
N THR A 579 24.47 -20.95 -32.71
CA THR A 579 24.20 -20.90 -31.26
C THR A 579 22.72 -21.00 -30.92
N GLU A 580 22.44 -21.58 -29.75
CA GLU A 580 21.08 -21.77 -29.23
C GLU A 580 20.96 -21.36 -27.77
N VAL A 581 19.74 -21.01 -27.36
CA VAL A 581 19.38 -20.81 -25.97
C VAL A 581 18.76 -22.11 -25.46
N ASP A 582 19.48 -22.83 -24.62
CA ASP A 582 19.04 -24.09 -24.03
C ASP A 582 18.32 -23.86 -22.69
N HIS A 583 17.39 -24.78 -22.37
CA HIS A 583 16.77 -24.91 -21.06
C HIS A 583 17.58 -25.89 -20.20
N ILE A 584 18.24 -25.35 -19.17
CA ILE A 584 19.13 -26.08 -18.25
C ILE A 584 18.43 -27.33 -17.72
N LEU A 585 17.29 -27.15 -17.06
CA LEU A 585 16.34 -28.22 -16.81
C LEU A 585 15.36 -28.25 -17.98
N PRO A 586 15.22 -29.37 -18.72
CA PRO A 586 14.35 -29.48 -19.88
C PRO A 586 12.95 -28.93 -19.62
N PHE A 587 12.36 -28.23 -20.60
CA PHE A 587 11.06 -27.60 -20.41
C PHE A 587 9.97 -28.66 -20.27
N SER A 588 10.03 -29.73 -21.06
CA SER A 588 9.14 -30.90 -20.96
C SER A 588 9.06 -31.47 -19.52
N ARG A 589 10.18 -31.49 -18.80
CA ARG A 589 10.33 -32.04 -17.44
C ARG A 589 10.13 -31.02 -16.32
N SER A 590 10.23 -29.70 -16.59
CA SER A 590 10.27 -28.66 -15.55
C SER A 590 9.21 -27.55 -15.66
N LEU A 591 8.66 -27.28 -16.86
CA LEU A 591 7.85 -26.11 -17.18
C LEU A 591 8.51 -24.74 -16.85
N ASP A 592 9.84 -24.66 -16.68
CA ASP A 592 10.52 -23.40 -16.35
C ASP A 592 11.14 -22.69 -17.57
N ASP A 593 10.37 -21.82 -18.22
CA ASP A 593 10.87 -20.95 -19.29
C ASP A 593 11.63 -19.69 -18.79
N SER A 594 11.91 -19.59 -17.48
CA SER A 594 12.52 -18.38 -16.91
C SER A 594 13.98 -18.19 -17.31
N TYR A 595 14.46 -16.95 -17.29
CA TYR A 595 15.85 -16.60 -17.60
C TYR A 595 16.88 -17.30 -16.69
N ASN A 596 16.47 -17.75 -15.49
CA ASN A 596 17.33 -18.52 -14.59
C ASN A 596 17.52 -19.98 -15.04
N ASN A 597 16.64 -20.48 -15.91
CA ASN A 597 16.72 -21.80 -16.50
C ASN A 597 17.27 -21.77 -17.94
N LYS A 598 17.77 -20.62 -18.44
CA LYS A 598 18.27 -20.46 -19.81
C LYS A 598 19.77 -20.22 -19.87
N VAL A 599 20.48 -20.87 -20.80
CA VAL A 599 21.92 -20.64 -21.08
C VAL A 599 22.20 -20.61 -22.58
N LEU A 600 23.27 -19.92 -22.98
CA LEU A 600 23.74 -19.88 -24.36
C LEU A 600 24.76 -20.98 -24.60
N VAL A 601 24.58 -21.73 -25.68
CA VAL A 601 25.45 -22.84 -26.08
C VAL A 601 25.61 -22.89 -27.60
N LEU A 602 26.62 -23.59 -28.09
CA LEU A 602 26.68 -23.98 -29.50
C LEU A 602 25.52 -24.93 -29.81
N ALA A 603 24.93 -24.84 -31.01
CA ALA A 603 23.72 -25.62 -31.33
C ALA A 603 23.94 -27.14 -31.21
N ARG A 604 25.11 -27.64 -31.64
CA ARG A 604 25.51 -29.05 -31.50
C ARG A 604 25.44 -29.55 -30.05
N GLU A 605 25.89 -28.75 -29.08
CA GLU A 605 25.83 -29.13 -27.66
C GLU A 605 24.39 -29.24 -27.16
N ASN A 606 23.51 -28.36 -27.63
CA ASN A 606 22.10 -28.38 -27.29
C ASN A 606 21.37 -29.58 -27.94
N GLN A 607 21.77 -29.98 -29.15
CA GLN A 607 21.26 -31.17 -29.82
C GLN A 607 21.71 -32.45 -29.10
N ASN A 608 23.00 -32.55 -28.74
CA ASN A 608 23.55 -33.71 -28.01
C ASN A 608 22.94 -33.89 -26.60
N LYS A 609 22.59 -32.78 -25.92
CA LYS A 609 21.94 -32.81 -24.60
C LYS A 609 20.50 -33.32 -24.67
N GLY A 610 19.71 -32.84 -25.63
CA GLY A 610 18.29 -33.16 -25.75
C GLY A 610 17.49 -32.92 -24.45
N SER A 611 16.62 -33.87 -24.09
CA SER A 611 15.78 -33.85 -22.88
C SER A 611 16.51 -34.25 -21.57
N LYS A 612 17.86 -34.21 -21.57
CA LYS A 612 18.71 -34.43 -20.38
C LYS A 612 19.00 -33.12 -19.63
N THR A 613 19.26 -33.23 -18.33
CA THR A 613 19.88 -32.18 -17.51
C THR A 613 21.40 -32.08 -17.78
N PRO A 614 22.13 -31.03 -17.32
CA PRO A 614 23.56 -30.93 -17.55
C PRO A 614 24.34 -32.06 -16.88
N PHE A 615 23.86 -32.59 -15.74
CA PHE A 615 24.48 -33.74 -15.09
C PHE A 615 24.21 -35.04 -15.85
N GLU A 616 22.99 -35.25 -16.36
CA GLU A 616 22.69 -36.42 -17.22
C GLU A 616 23.42 -36.36 -18.59
N TYR A 617 23.86 -35.18 -19.04
CA TYR A 617 24.65 -35.00 -20.27
C TYR A 617 26.17 -35.10 -20.04
N LEU A 618 26.71 -34.42 -19.02
CA LEU A 618 28.16 -34.29 -18.78
C LEU A 618 28.67 -35.18 -17.63
N GLY A 619 27.80 -35.61 -16.72
CA GLY A 619 28.15 -36.29 -15.47
C GLY A 619 28.59 -37.75 -15.62
N GLY A 620 28.48 -38.34 -16.81
CA GLY A 620 29.09 -39.63 -17.14
C GLY A 620 30.62 -39.57 -17.30
N ASP A 621 31.19 -38.35 -17.35
CA ASP A 621 32.63 -38.10 -17.34
C ASP A 621 32.95 -37.16 -16.16
N GLU A 622 33.59 -37.71 -15.12
CA GLU A 622 33.88 -36.97 -13.90
C GLU A 622 34.82 -35.77 -14.12
N SER A 623 35.74 -35.86 -15.09
CA SER A 623 36.65 -34.77 -15.44
C SER A 623 35.88 -33.60 -16.06
N LYS A 624 35.05 -33.88 -17.08
CA LYS A 624 34.19 -32.88 -17.73
C LYS A 624 33.18 -32.26 -16.76
N TRP A 625 32.61 -33.07 -15.86
CA TRP A 625 31.71 -32.56 -14.84
C TRP A 625 32.41 -31.62 -13.86
N ASN A 626 33.60 -31.99 -13.38
CA ASN A 626 34.37 -31.16 -12.45
C ASN A 626 34.86 -29.84 -13.09
N GLU A 627 35.22 -29.84 -14.38
CA GLU A 627 35.49 -28.60 -15.13
C GLU A 627 34.23 -27.71 -15.25
N PHE A 628 33.09 -28.30 -15.59
CA PHE A 628 31.80 -27.59 -15.65
C PHE A 628 31.41 -26.99 -14.29
N VAL A 629 31.56 -27.74 -13.20
CA VAL A 629 31.33 -27.25 -11.82
C VAL A 629 32.20 -26.03 -11.52
N LYS A 630 33.52 -26.12 -11.74
CA LYS A 630 34.47 -25.01 -11.52
C LYS A 630 34.09 -23.77 -12.31
N ARG A 631 33.77 -23.92 -13.60
CA ARG A 631 33.32 -22.83 -14.49
C ARG A 631 32.03 -22.14 -14.01
N VAL A 632 31.03 -22.92 -13.60
CA VAL A 632 29.76 -22.37 -13.11
C VAL A 632 29.92 -21.68 -11.75
N GLU A 633 30.74 -22.23 -10.84
CA GLU A 633 30.99 -21.59 -9.56
C GLU A 633 31.88 -20.34 -9.66
N ASN A 634 32.90 -20.33 -10.52
CA ASN A 634 33.77 -19.17 -10.66
C ASN A 634 33.11 -17.98 -11.40
N ASN A 635 32.02 -18.21 -12.14
CA ASN A 635 31.29 -17.12 -12.81
C ASN A 635 30.42 -16.32 -11.82
N SER A 636 30.88 -15.14 -11.44
CA SER A 636 30.20 -14.18 -10.55
C SER A 636 28.95 -13.52 -11.17
N LYS A 637 28.81 -13.50 -12.50
CA LYS A 637 27.65 -12.95 -13.21
C LYS A 637 26.45 -13.90 -13.20
N ILE A 638 26.65 -15.18 -12.86
CA ILE A 638 25.58 -16.19 -12.76
C ILE A 638 25.03 -16.18 -11.33
N ASN A 639 23.72 -15.92 -11.20
CA ASN A 639 23.07 -15.90 -9.89
C ASN A 639 22.90 -17.32 -9.29
N LYS A 640 22.79 -17.39 -7.95
CA LYS A 640 22.69 -18.65 -7.19
C LYS A 640 21.58 -19.59 -7.65
N VAL A 641 20.45 -19.07 -8.15
CA VAL A 641 19.34 -19.90 -8.64
C VAL A 641 19.74 -20.61 -9.94
N LYS A 642 20.38 -19.89 -10.87
CA LYS A 642 20.91 -20.49 -12.11
C LYS A 642 22.02 -21.49 -11.83
N LYS A 643 22.97 -21.19 -10.92
CA LYS A 643 24.00 -22.16 -10.49
C LYS A 643 23.40 -23.46 -9.96
N ARG A 644 22.43 -23.37 -9.05
CA ARG A 644 21.75 -24.56 -8.50
C ARG A 644 21.01 -25.38 -9.56
N ASN A 645 20.46 -24.75 -10.60
CA ASN A 645 19.84 -25.50 -11.71
C ASN A 645 20.91 -26.18 -12.58
N LEU A 646 22.05 -25.52 -12.84
CA LEU A 646 23.15 -26.07 -13.63
C LEU A 646 23.83 -27.26 -12.94
N LEU A 647 24.07 -27.17 -11.62
CA LEU A 647 24.82 -28.15 -10.82
C LEU A 647 23.94 -29.22 -10.17
N ARG A 648 22.70 -29.38 -10.66
CA ARG A 648 21.71 -30.32 -10.13
C ARG A 648 22.02 -31.75 -10.56
N LYS A 649 22.50 -32.58 -9.62
CA LYS A 649 22.81 -34.01 -9.86
C LYS A 649 21.57 -34.92 -9.92
N HIS A 650 20.49 -34.57 -9.22
CA HIS A 650 19.26 -35.37 -9.20
C HIS A 650 18.08 -34.59 -9.78
N PHE A 651 17.28 -35.24 -10.62
CA PHE A 651 16.04 -34.70 -11.17
C PHE A 651 15.03 -35.82 -11.51
N ASN A 652 14.72 -36.63 -10.49
CA ASN A 652 13.82 -37.78 -10.59
C ASN A 652 12.35 -37.34 -10.81
N GLU A 653 11.45 -38.30 -11.05
CA GLU A 653 10.03 -38.03 -11.38
C GLU A 653 9.33 -37.16 -10.33
N ARG A 654 9.60 -37.42 -9.04
CA ARG A 654 9.06 -36.62 -7.94
C ARG A 654 9.51 -35.16 -8.04
N GLU A 655 10.80 -34.91 -8.27
CA GLU A 655 11.29 -33.54 -8.42
C GLU A 655 10.77 -32.87 -9.71
N GLN A 656 10.59 -33.63 -10.79
CA GLN A 656 9.94 -33.14 -12.02
C GLN A 656 8.49 -32.72 -11.74
N GLN A 657 7.72 -33.52 -10.99
CA GLN A 657 6.38 -33.15 -10.56
C GLN A 657 6.40 -31.90 -9.65
N GLU A 658 7.27 -31.84 -8.64
CA GLU A 658 7.42 -30.68 -7.76
C GLU A 658 7.77 -29.40 -8.55
N PHE A 659 8.60 -29.49 -9.60
CA PHE A 659 8.89 -28.36 -10.50
C PHE A 659 7.70 -27.98 -11.39
N ARG A 660 7.05 -28.95 -12.04
CA ARG A 660 5.87 -28.74 -12.90
C ARG A 660 4.74 -28.07 -12.10
N GLU A 661 4.38 -28.61 -10.94
CA GLU A 661 3.34 -28.04 -10.07
C GLU A 661 3.70 -26.62 -9.60
N ARG A 662 4.95 -26.40 -9.16
CA ARG A 662 5.42 -25.07 -8.73
C ARG A 662 5.38 -24.02 -9.84
N ASN A 663 5.69 -24.41 -11.07
CA ASN A 663 5.69 -23.48 -12.21
C ASN A 663 4.28 -23.27 -12.78
N LEU A 664 3.39 -24.26 -12.68
CA LEU A 664 2.00 -24.19 -13.14
C LEU A 664 1.06 -23.48 -12.15
N ILE A 665 1.18 -23.75 -10.85
CA ILE A 665 0.24 -23.31 -9.82
C ILE A 665 0.67 -21.96 -9.23
N ASP A 666 -0.24 -20.98 -9.16
CA ASP A 666 0.01 -19.74 -8.43
C ASP A 666 -0.11 -19.95 -6.91
N THR A 667 1.04 -20.14 -6.27
CA THR A 667 1.13 -20.40 -4.82
C THR A 667 1.05 -19.13 -3.95
N GLN A 668 0.71 -17.96 -4.49
CA GLN A 668 0.56 -16.73 -3.71
C GLN A 668 -0.63 -16.79 -2.73
N TYR A 669 -0.53 -16.07 -1.60
CA TYR A 669 -1.56 -16.14 -0.55
C TYR A 669 -2.94 -15.68 -1.02
N ILE A 670 -3.01 -14.75 -1.98
CA ILE A 670 -4.27 -14.23 -2.52
C ILE A 670 -4.95 -15.28 -3.39
N SER A 671 -4.19 -15.99 -4.21
CA SER A 671 -4.67 -17.07 -5.09
C SER A 671 -5.17 -18.24 -4.25
N ARG A 672 -4.44 -18.61 -3.18
CA ARG A 672 -4.91 -19.58 -2.17
C ARG A 672 -6.20 -19.10 -1.48
N PHE A 673 -6.23 -17.85 -1.01
CA PHE A 673 -7.41 -17.29 -0.35
C PHE A 673 -8.64 -17.29 -1.27
N MET A 674 -8.51 -16.76 -2.49
CA MET A 674 -9.64 -16.66 -3.42
C MET A 674 -10.11 -18.03 -3.90
N SER A 675 -9.18 -18.95 -4.18
CA SER A 675 -9.57 -20.31 -4.59
C SER A 675 -10.25 -21.09 -3.45
N ASN A 676 -9.77 -20.99 -2.22
CA ASN A 676 -10.43 -21.60 -1.06
C ASN A 676 -11.78 -20.95 -0.76
N PHE A 677 -11.87 -19.62 -0.81
CA PHE A 677 -13.12 -18.88 -0.64
C PHE A 677 -14.18 -19.33 -1.66
N ILE A 678 -13.80 -19.50 -2.93
CA ILE A 678 -14.70 -20.05 -3.96
C ILE A 678 -15.09 -21.50 -3.63
N ARG A 679 -14.13 -22.40 -3.36
CA ARG A 679 -14.40 -23.83 -3.06
C ARG A 679 -15.35 -24.03 -1.87
N GLN A 680 -15.22 -23.21 -0.83
CA GLN A 680 -16.03 -23.30 0.39
C GLN A 680 -17.44 -22.72 0.20
N ASN A 681 -17.60 -21.66 -0.61
CA ASN A 681 -18.83 -20.87 -0.62
C ASN A 681 -19.68 -20.99 -1.90
N LEU A 682 -19.13 -21.50 -3.01
CA LEU A 682 -19.82 -21.56 -4.31
C LEU A 682 -20.36 -22.97 -4.63
N LEU A 683 -21.60 -23.02 -5.09
CA LEU A 683 -22.21 -24.20 -5.71
C LEU A 683 -21.90 -24.22 -7.21
N PHE A 684 -21.08 -25.19 -7.63
CA PHE A 684 -20.75 -25.47 -9.02
C PHE A 684 -21.86 -26.26 -9.71
N ALA A 685 -21.89 -26.24 -11.04
CA ALA A 685 -22.66 -27.22 -11.80
C ALA A 685 -22.08 -28.62 -11.62
N ASP A 686 -22.98 -29.61 -11.60
CA ASP A 686 -22.59 -31.02 -11.56
C ASP A 686 -21.94 -31.42 -12.88
N ASP A 687 -20.77 -32.05 -12.79
CA ASP A 687 -19.91 -32.40 -13.92
C ASP A 687 -18.69 -33.23 -13.44
N PRO A 688 -18.18 -34.20 -14.22
CA PRO A 688 -17.03 -35.04 -13.84
C PRO A 688 -15.70 -34.32 -13.56
N ILE A 689 -15.54 -33.03 -13.92
CA ILE A 689 -14.33 -32.25 -13.62
C ILE A 689 -14.09 -32.17 -12.10
N LYS A 690 -13.14 -32.98 -11.61
CA LYS A 690 -12.72 -33.05 -10.20
C LYS A 690 -12.18 -31.70 -9.67
N LYS A 691 -11.36 -31.01 -10.47
CA LYS A 691 -10.73 -29.71 -10.10
C LYS A 691 -11.66 -28.52 -10.40
N LYS A 692 -12.69 -28.31 -9.57
CA LYS A 692 -13.66 -27.20 -9.73
C LYS A 692 -13.03 -25.78 -9.65
N VAL A 693 -11.87 -25.63 -8.98
CA VAL A 693 -11.11 -24.35 -8.96
C VAL A 693 -9.63 -24.58 -9.18
N VAL A 694 -9.05 -23.87 -10.16
CA VAL A 694 -7.64 -23.95 -10.57
C VAL A 694 -6.99 -22.57 -10.43
N THR A 695 -5.74 -22.52 -9.95
CA THR A 695 -4.95 -21.28 -9.83
C THR A 695 -3.76 -21.32 -10.81
N VAL A 696 -3.79 -20.53 -11.87
CA VAL A 696 -2.78 -20.50 -12.93
C VAL A 696 -1.69 -19.48 -12.61
N ASN A 697 -0.43 -19.90 -12.71
CA ASN A 697 0.73 -19.03 -12.53
C ASN A 697 0.95 -18.16 -13.76
N GLY A 698 0.98 -16.84 -13.60
CA GLY A 698 1.19 -15.88 -14.70
C GLY A 698 2.48 -16.03 -15.51
N LYS A 699 3.44 -16.88 -15.08
CA LYS A 699 4.53 -17.37 -15.93
C LYS A 699 3.99 -18.17 -17.13
N VAL A 700 3.07 -19.11 -16.88
CA VAL A 700 2.46 -19.98 -17.89
C VAL A 700 1.55 -19.17 -18.80
N THR A 701 0.66 -18.34 -18.25
CA THR A 701 -0.17 -17.42 -19.05
C THR A 701 0.70 -16.55 -19.96
N ALA A 702 1.79 -15.98 -19.44
CA ALA A 702 2.69 -15.15 -20.25
C ALA A 702 3.43 -15.92 -21.34
N HIS A 703 3.78 -17.18 -21.10
CA HIS A 703 4.42 -18.06 -22.07
C HIS A 703 3.44 -18.45 -23.19
N LEU A 704 2.27 -19.02 -22.86
CA LEU A 704 1.22 -19.38 -23.81
C LEU A 704 0.82 -18.17 -24.68
N ARG A 705 0.56 -17.03 -24.05
CA ARG A 705 0.24 -15.78 -24.73
C ARG A 705 1.31 -15.35 -25.73
N SER A 706 2.59 -15.51 -25.40
CA SER A 706 3.69 -15.16 -26.30
C SER A 706 3.83 -16.15 -27.46
N ARG A 707 3.52 -17.44 -27.25
CA ARG A 707 3.55 -18.47 -28.30
C ARG A 707 2.39 -18.32 -29.29
N TRP A 708 1.22 -17.91 -28.82
CA TRP A 708 0.06 -17.56 -29.66
C TRP A 708 0.09 -16.10 -30.20
N GLY A 709 1.21 -15.38 -30.06
CA GLY A 709 1.43 -14.06 -30.71
C GLY A 709 0.88 -12.82 -29.99
N PHE A 710 0.12 -12.95 -28.91
CA PHE A 710 -0.58 -11.85 -28.21
C PHE A 710 0.35 -11.02 -27.28
N ASN A 711 1.37 -10.37 -27.82
CA ASN A 711 2.32 -9.59 -27.02
C ASN A 711 1.66 -8.44 -26.23
N LYS A 712 1.98 -8.28 -24.93
CA LYS A 712 1.40 -7.22 -24.09
C LYS A 712 1.95 -5.84 -24.47
N ASN A 713 1.13 -4.99 -25.09
CA ASN A 713 1.34 -3.55 -25.03
C ASN A 713 0.46 -2.89 -23.96
N ARG A 714 1.02 -2.70 -22.76
CA ARG A 714 0.30 -2.08 -21.61
C ARG A 714 0.05 -0.58 -21.79
N ALA A 715 0.63 0.07 -22.82
CA ALA A 715 0.46 1.49 -23.07
C ALA A 715 -0.77 1.79 -23.96
N GLU A 716 -1.15 0.84 -24.82
CA GLU A 716 -2.20 1.02 -25.83
C GLU A 716 -3.61 0.78 -25.28
N SER A 717 -3.86 -0.33 -24.57
CA SER A 717 -5.23 -0.71 -24.22
C SER A 717 -5.40 -1.57 -22.96
N ASP A 718 -6.54 -1.39 -22.28
CA ASP A 718 -7.01 -2.25 -21.18
C ASP A 718 -7.45 -3.66 -21.64
N LEU A 719 -7.66 -3.88 -22.95
CA LEU A 719 -8.20 -5.13 -23.50
C LEU A 719 -7.32 -6.37 -23.26
N HIS A 720 -6.01 -6.19 -23.04
CA HIS A 720 -5.09 -7.30 -22.77
C HIS A 720 -5.43 -8.12 -21.52
N HIS A 721 -6.23 -7.57 -20.59
CA HIS A 721 -6.76 -8.32 -19.44
C HIS A 721 -7.81 -9.37 -19.86
N ALA A 722 -8.62 -9.11 -20.89
CA ALA A 722 -9.56 -10.11 -21.41
C ALA A 722 -8.82 -11.25 -22.11
N VAL A 723 -7.77 -10.94 -22.89
CA VAL A 723 -6.87 -11.93 -23.51
C VAL A 723 -6.26 -12.84 -22.44
N ASP A 724 -5.69 -12.27 -21.37
CA ASP A 724 -5.13 -13.05 -20.27
C ASP A 724 -6.18 -13.95 -19.61
N ALA A 725 -7.40 -13.44 -19.40
CA ALA A 725 -8.49 -14.22 -18.82
C ALA A 725 -8.95 -15.39 -19.71
N VAL A 726 -9.00 -15.21 -21.04
CA VAL A 726 -9.27 -16.32 -21.99
C VAL A 726 -8.18 -17.38 -21.86
N ILE A 727 -6.90 -16.97 -21.87
CA ILE A 727 -5.74 -17.88 -21.77
C ILE A 727 -5.77 -18.66 -20.44
N VAL A 728 -6.07 -17.99 -19.32
CA VAL A 728 -6.27 -18.64 -18.02
C VAL A 728 -7.44 -19.65 -18.05
N GLY A 729 -8.53 -19.32 -18.76
CA GLY A 729 -9.67 -20.22 -18.96
C GLY A 729 -9.32 -21.48 -19.74
N VAL A 730 -8.59 -21.37 -20.86
CA VAL A 730 -8.21 -22.54 -21.67
C VAL A 730 -7.05 -23.36 -21.08
N THR A 731 -6.25 -22.77 -20.18
CA THR A 731 -5.16 -23.46 -19.47
C THR A 731 -5.72 -24.56 -18.56
N SER A 732 -5.75 -25.79 -19.07
CA SER A 732 -6.24 -27.01 -18.42
C SER A 732 -5.14 -28.08 -18.36
N ASP A 733 -5.34 -29.13 -17.55
CA ASP A 733 -4.36 -30.23 -17.47
C ASP A 733 -4.09 -30.85 -18.86
N HIS A 734 -5.11 -30.98 -19.72
CA HIS A 734 -4.98 -31.43 -21.11
C HIS A 734 -4.12 -30.48 -21.97
N MET A 735 -4.35 -29.16 -21.88
CA MET A 735 -3.54 -28.16 -22.58
C MET A 735 -2.07 -28.23 -22.17
N ILE A 736 -1.79 -28.45 -20.87
CA ILE A 736 -0.42 -28.62 -20.38
C ILE A 736 0.22 -29.92 -20.90
N GLN A 737 -0.54 -31.01 -21.03
CA GLN A 737 -0.05 -32.26 -21.64
C GLN A 737 0.27 -32.09 -23.14
N LEU A 738 -0.54 -31.33 -23.89
CA LEU A 738 -0.25 -30.97 -25.30
C LEU A 738 1.06 -30.17 -25.41
N VAL A 739 1.22 -29.13 -24.57
CA VAL A 739 2.43 -28.29 -24.55
C VAL A 739 3.66 -29.10 -24.14
N ASN A 740 3.55 -30.00 -23.16
CA ASN A 740 4.65 -30.88 -22.75
C ASN A 740 5.08 -31.82 -23.90
N ARG A 741 4.13 -32.44 -24.60
CA ARG A 741 4.42 -33.31 -25.77
C ARG A 741 5.10 -32.53 -26.90
N TYR A 742 4.61 -31.34 -27.23
CA TYR A 742 5.23 -30.45 -28.21
C TYR A 742 6.69 -30.14 -27.83
N TYR A 743 6.96 -29.77 -26.57
CA TYR A 743 8.33 -29.46 -26.14
C TYR A 743 9.23 -30.68 -26.04
N GLN A 744 8.69 -31.86 -25.66
CA GLN A 744 9.45 -33.10 -25.70
C GLN A 744 9.91 -33.42 -27.13
N GLN A 745 9.01 -33.34 -28.12
CA GLN A 745 9.37 -33.51 -29.53
C GLN A 745 10.41 -32.46 -30.01
N CYS A 746 10.29 -31.20 -29.57
CA CYS A 746 11.31 -30.18 -29.84
C CYS A 746 12.68 -30.49 -29.20
N GLU A 747 12.71 -31.15 -28.05
CA GLU A 747 13.93 -31.51 -27.32
C GLU A 747 14.60 -32.76 -27.90
N GLU A 748 13.82 -33.68 -28.49
CA GLU A 748 14.27 -34.93 -29.11
C GLU A 748 14.71 -34.75 -30.58
N ASP A 749 13.93 -34.08 -31.43
CA ASP A 749 14.34 -33.67 -32.79
C ASP A 749 13.85 -32.25 -33.13
N LYS A 750 14.77 -31.29 -33.09
CA LYS A 750 14.52 -29.87 -33.42
C LYS A 750 14.15 -29.63 -34.89
N PHE A 751 14.53 -30.54 -35.79
CA PHE A 751 14.18 -30.45 -37.20
C PHE A 751 12.85 -31.11 -37.51
N TYR A 752 12.38 -32.08 -36.72
CA TYR A 752 11.05 -32.72 -36.87
C TYR A 752 9.94 -31.67 -36.98
N ILE A 753 9.87 -30.74 -36.02
CA ILE A 753 8.85 -29.68 -35.97
C ILE A 753 8.93 -28.75 -37.20
N LYS A 754 10.14 -28.42 -37.69
CA LYS A 754 10.34 -27.56 -38.86
C LYS A 754 10.03 -28.28 -40.18
N ARG A 755 10.46 -29.54 -40.32
CA ARG A 755 10.22 -30.40 -41.50
C ARG A 755 8.72 -30.67 -41.67
N ASN A 756 8.05 -31.01 -40.57
CA ASN A 756 6.63 -31.36 -40.56
C ASN A 756 5.69 -30.15 -40.34
N LYS A 757 6.22 -28.93 -40.26
CA LYS A 757 5.47 -27.67 -40.03
C LYS A 757 4.48 -27.76 -38.85
N ILE A 758 4.90 -28.36 -37.73
CA ILE A 758 4.04 -28.57 -36.57
C ILE A 758 3.93 -27.26 -35.77
N ASP A 759 2.74 -26.67 -35.76
CA ASP A 759 2.44 -25.47 -34.99
C ASP A 759 2.44 -25.72 -33.48
N PHE A 760 2.59 -24.63 -32.72
CA PHE A 760 2.46 -24.70 -31.26
C PHE A 760 1.00 -25.01 -30.90
N PRO A 761 0.72 -25.97 -29.99
CA PRO A 761 -0.63 -26.48 -29.80
C PRO A 761 -1.61 -25.39 -29.37
N GLU A 762 -2.82 -25.47 -29.92
CA GLU A 762 -3.97 -24.65 -29.58
C GLU A 762 -5.00 -25.47 -28.77
N PRO A 763 -5.87 -24.83 -27.96
CA PRO A 763 -6.92 -25.52 -27.19
C PRO A 763 -7.96 -26.24 -28.06
N TRP A 764 -8.26 -25.66 -29.22
CA TRP A 764 -9.09 -26.19 -30.31
C TRP A 764 -8.61 -25.57 -31.64
N HIS A 765 -9.07 -26.09 -32.76
CA HIS A 765 -8.68 -25.61 -34.09
C HIS A 765 -9.05 -24.13 -34.29
N ASN A 766 -8.12 -23.31 -34.79
CA ASN A 766 -8.25 -21.87 -35.04
C ASN A 766 -8.54 -20.98 -33.82
N PHE A 767 -8.30 -21.45 -32.58
CA PHE A 767 -8.46 -20.65 -31.36
C PHE A 767 -7.72 -19.31 -31.41
N ARG A 768 -6.48 -19.25 -31.96
CA ARG A 768 -5.73 -17.99 -32.06
C ARG A 768 -6.46 -16.98 -32.94
N LEU A 769 -6.98 -17.43 -34.08
CA LEU A 769 -7.74 -16.60 -35.01
C LEU A 769 -9.08 -16.17 -34.41
N GLU A 770 -9.77 -17.09 -33.70
CA GLU A 770 -11.00 -16.78 -32.95
C GLU A 770 -10.75 -15.67 -31.92
N LEU A 771 -9.71 -15.79 -31.09
CA LEU A 771 -9.39 -14.79 -30.07
C LEU A 771 -8.99 -13.44 -30.70
N GLU A 772 -8.24 -13.45 -31.79
CA GLU A 772 -7.89 -12.26 -32.58
C GLU A 772 -9.14 -11.57 -33.16
N ALA A 773 -10.08 -12.34 -33.71
CA ALA A 773 -11.38 -11.84 -34.15
C ALA A 773 -12.22 -11.29 -32.98
N ARG A 774 -12.25 -11.95 -31.82
CA ARG A 774 -13.05 -11.55 -30.65
C ARG A 774 -12.56 -10.28 -29.94
N ILE A 775 -11.29 -9.91 -30.10
CA ILE A 775 -10.74 -8.64 -29.60
C ILE A 775 -10.75 -7.52 -30.64
N SER A 776 -11.20 -7.79 -31.88
CA SER A 776 -11.27 -6.80 -32.95
C SER A 776 -12.38 -5.75 -32.69
N GLN A 777 -12.34 -4.64 -33.44
CA GLN A 777 -13.39 -3.60 -33.40
C GLN A 777 -14.71 -4.09 -34.04
N SER A 778 -14.67 -5.15 -34.85
CA SER A 778 -15.81 -5.66 -35.62
C SER A 778 -15.91 -7.20 -35.52
N PRO A 779 -16.03 -7.77 -34.31
CA PRO A 779 -15.84 -9.20 -34.08
C PRO A 779 -16.91 -10.06 -34.76
N GLN A 780 -18.13 -9.54 -34.99
CA GLN A 780 -19.17 -10.24 -35.75
C GLN A 780 -18.73 -10.52 -37.19
N MET A 781 -18.17 -9.51 -37.88
CA MET A 781 -17.66 -9.67 -39.24
C MET A 781 -16.42 -10.55 -39.26
N SER A 782 -15.48 -10.34 -38.34
CA SER A 782 -14.27 -11.17 -38.23
C SER A 782 -14.60 -12.66 -38.02
N ILE A 783 -15.52 -12.99 -37.10
CA ILE A 783 -15.94 -14.38 -36.85
C ILE A 783 -16.68 -14.97 -38.06
N LYS A 784 -17.58 -14.20 -38.71
CA LYS A 784 -18.27 -14.66 -39.92
C LYS A 784 -17.28 -14.97 -41.07
N SER A 785 -16.27 -14.12 -41.27
CA SER A 785 -15.21 -14.34 -42.28
C SER A 785 -14.29 -15.53 -41.96
N LEU A 786 -14.11 -15.89 -40.69
CA LEU A 786 -13.34 -17.08 -40.31
C LEU A 786 -14.08 -18.40 -40.59
N ASN A 787 -15.39 -18.37 -40.84
CA ASN A 787 -16.25 -19.54 -41.04
C ASN A 787 -16.03 -20.66 -40.01
N HIS A 788 -15.84 -20.27 -38.74
CA HIS A 788 -15.50 -21.19 -37.67
C HIS A 788 -16.74 -21.99 -37.27
N GLY A 789 -16.78 -23.29 -37.58
CA GLY A 789 -17.98 -24.15 -37.45
C GLY A 789 -18.60 -24.29 -36.05
N ASN A 790 -17.97 -23.71 -35.02
CA ASN A 790 -18.46 -23.68 -33.64
C ASN A 790 -19.40 -22.47 -33.38
N TYR A 791 -19.67 -21.65 -34.40
CA TYR A 791 -20.51 -20.45 -34.33
C TYR A 791 -21.72 -20.55 -35.26
N ASP A 792 -22.90 -20.78 -34.68
CA ASP A 792 -24.18 -20.64 -35.35
C ASP A 792 -24.55 -19.17 -35.63
N GLU A 793 -25.51 -18.92 -36.54
CA GLU A 793 -25.93 -17.55 -36.88
C GLU A 793 -26.45 -16.74 -35.69
N GLU A 794 -27.13 -17.40 -34.74
CA GLU A 794 -27.71 -16.73 -33.58
C GLU A 794 -26.60 -16.24 -32.64
N MET A 795 -25.54 -17.04 -32.48
CA MET A 795 -24.34 -16.67 -31.75
C MET A 795 -23.55 -15.56 -32.44
N ILE A 796 -23.39 -15.60 -33.76
CA ILE A 796 -22.74 -14.50 -34.52
C ILE A 796 -23.48 -13.18 -34.27
N LYS A 797 -24.82 -13.19 -34.26
CA LYS A 797 -25.66 -12.02 -33.92
C LYS A 797 -25.49 -11.56 -32.45
N LYS A 798 -25.10 -12.46 -31.54
CA LYS A 798 -24.84 -12.17 -30.10
C LYS A 798 -23.42 -11.67 -29.81
N VAL A 799 -22.42 -11.99 -30.64
CA VAL A 799 -21.03 -11.52 -30.48
C VAL A 799 -20.99 -9.98 -30.53
N ARG A 800 -20.21 -9.33 -29.66
CA ARG A 800 -20.10 -7.86 -29.56
C ARG A 800 -18.65 -7.44 -29.29
N PRO A 801 -18.23 -6.22 -29.69
CA PRO A 801 -16.95 -5.64 -29.27
C PRO A 801 -16.82 -5.58 -27.75
N ILE A 802 -15.59 -5.72 -27.24
CA ILE A 802 -15.33 -5.68 -25.80
C ILE A 802 -15.47 -4.25 -25.27
N PHE A 803 -16.56 -3.98 -24.55
CA PHE A 803 -16.75 -2.71 -23.87
C PHE A 803 -16.21 -2.77 -22.43
N VAL A 804 -15.14 -2.01 -22.16
CA VAL A 804 -14.45 -2.05 -20.86
C VAL A 804 -15.28 -1.36 -19.78
N SER A 805 -15.74 -2.14 -18.79
CA SER A 805 -16.58 -1.67 -17.69
C SER A 805 -15.75 -0.92 -16.63
N ARG A 806 -16.10 0.33 -16.28
CA ARG A 806 -15.45 1.10 -15.21
C ARG A 806 -16.33 1.22 -13.96
N MET A 807 -15.70 1.19 -12.79
CA MET A 807 -16.40 1.43 -11.53
C MET A 807 -16.80 2.92 -11.39
N PRO A 808 -18.09 3.27 -11.31
CA PRO A 808 -18.55 4.65 -11.16
C PRO A 808 -18.21 5.20 -9.77
N ARG A 809 -17.86 6.49 -9.68
CA ARG A 809 -17.45 7.16 -8.42
C ARG A 809 -18.54 8.08 -7.87
N ARG A 810 -19.66 7.50 -7.43
CA ARG A 810 -20.84 8.26 -6.95
C ARG A 810 -20.79 8.67 -5.46
N SER A 811 -19.60 8.82 -4.86
CA SER A 811 -19.46 9.26 -3.47
C SER A 811 -19.65 10.78 -3.35
N VAL A 812 -20.71 11.20 -2.67
CA VAL A 812 -20.95 12.62 -2.31
C VAL A 812 -20.05 13.11 -1.17
N THR A 813 -19.33 12.21 -0.48
CA THR A 813 -18.42 12.59 0.62
C THR A 813 -16.97 12.70 0.17
N GLY A 814 -16.22 13.64 0.75
CA GLY A 814 -14.83 13.90 0.39
C GLY A 814 -14.17 14.98 1.26
N GLU A 815 -13.16 15.64 0.71
CA GLU A 815 -12.62 16.90 1.25
C GLU A 815 -13.52 18.05 0.81
N ALA A 816 -13.97 18.90 1.75
CA ALA A 816 -14.85 20.04 1.48
C ALA A 816 -14.12 21.12 0.66
N HIS A 817 -12.96 21.55 1.16
CA HIS A 817 -12.14 22.62 0.62
C HIS A 817 -10.66 22.29 0.80
N GLN A 818 -9.79 22.92 0.03
CA GLN A 818 -8.35 22.81 0.21
C GLN A 818 -7.95 23.25 1.63
N LYS A 819 -6.93 22.59 2.20
CA LYS A 819 -6.44 22.86 3.57
C LYS A 819 -5.90 24.28 3.79
N THR A 820 -5.52 24.96 2.72
CA THR A 820 -4.81 26.24 2.75
C THR A 820 -5.78 27.41 2.87
N ILE A 821 -5.73 28.13 3.99
CA ILE A 821 -6.45 29.39 4.22
C ILE A 821 -5.64 30.54 3.62
N ARG A 822 -6.32 31.45 2.92
CA ARG A 822 -5.74 32.61 2.22
C ARG A 822 -6.43 33.91 2.69
N LYS A 823 -5.73 35.04 2.58
CA LYS A 823 -6.34 36.38 2.77
C LYS A 823 -7.19 36.71 1.54
N PHE A 824 -8.43 37.18 1.74
CA PHE A 824 -9.17 37.88 0.69
C PHE A 824 -8.56 39.27 0.48
N VAL A 825 -8.29 39.65 -0.76
CA VAL A 825 -7.65 40.93 -1.10
C VAL A 825 -8.65 41.91 -1.72
N GLY A 826 -9.50 41.44 -2.62
CA GLY A 826 -10.42 42.26 -3.40
C GLY A 826 -10.78 41.56 -4.71
N TYR A 827 -10.98 42.33 -5.77
CA TYR A 827 -11.24 41.84 -7.12
C TYR A 827 -10.19 42.38 -8.09
N SER A 828 -9.87 41.62 -9.14
CA SER A 828 -9.12 42.14 -10.30
C SER A 828 -10.05 42.90 -11.25
N GLU A 829 -9.49 43.71 -12.15
CA GLU A 829 -10.18 44.34 -13.30
C GLU A 829 -11.26 43.44 -13.94
N ASN A 830 -10.92 42.18 -14.25
CA ASN A 830 -11.84 41.22 -14.89
C ASN A 830 -12.85 40.55 -13.91
N GLY A 831 -13.18 41.19 -12.78
CA GLY A 831 -14.13 40.71 -11.77
C GLY A 831 -13.74 39.44 -10.98
N LEU A 832 -12.55 38.86 -11.21
CA LEU A 832 -12.07 37.68 -10.48
C LEU A 832 -11.65 38.03 -9.05
N ILE A 833 -11.88 37.11 -8.11
CA ILE A 833 -11.50 37.29 -6.70
C ILE A 833 -9.98 37.17 -6.56
N LEU A 834 -9.36 38.22 -6.02
CA LEU A 834 -7.96 38.22 -5.62
C LEU A 834 -7.80 37.69 -4.19
N THR A 835 -6.84 36.77 -4.02
CA THR A 835 -6.45 36.27 -2.70
C THR A 835 -4.93 36.31 -2.54
N ALA A 836 -4.45 36.38 -1.31
CA ALA A 836 -3.02 36.36 -1.00
C ALA A 836 -2.65 35.23 -0.04
N ILE A 837 -1.50 34.60 -0.28
CA ILE A 837 -0.89 33.57 0.56
C ILE A 837 0.56 33.91 0.88
N LYS A 838 1.01 33.67 2.12
CA LYS A 838 2.41 33.85 2.52
C LYS A 838 3.25 32.65 2.02
N THR A 839 4.08 32.88 1.02
CA THR A 839 4.89 31.86 0.32
C THR A 839 6.37 32.02 0.67
N PRO A 840 7.07 30.95 1.09
CA PRO A 840 8.52 30.97 1.29
C PRO A 840 9.27 31.36 0.01
N LEU A 841 10.38 32.10 0.12
CA LEU A 841 11.14 32.54 -1.06
C LEU A 841 11.61 31.34 -1.91
N THR A 842 11.98 30.22 -1.27
CA THR A 842 12.37 28.94 -1.89
C THR A 842 11.27 28.23 -2.71
N LYS A 843 10.11 28.86 -2.90
CA LYS A 843 8.98 28.38 -3.71
C LYS A 843 8.43 29.42 -4.70
N ILE A 844 9.10 30.57 -4.85
CA ILE A 844 8.69 31.64 -5.77
C ILE A 844 9.55 31.52 -7.02
N THR A 845 8.92 31.48 -8.19
CA THR A 845 9.60 31.53 -9.49
C THR A 845 9.07 32.70 -10.27
N LEU A 846 9.94 33.31 -11.08
CA LEU A 846 9.55 34.29 -12.08
C LEU A 846 8.74 33.61 -13.21
N ASP A 847 7.80 34.35 -13.79
CA ASP A 847 7.06 33.95 -14.98
C ASP A 847 7.84 34.23 -16.28
N LYS A 848 7.19 34.06 -17.44
CA LYS A 848 7.81 34.27 -18.76
C LYS A 848 8.28 35.71 -19.00
N ASN A 849 7.75 36.68 -18.26
CA ASN A 849 8.10 38.10 -18.38
C ASN A 849 9.16 38.51 -17.35
N GLY A 850 9.68 37.55 -16.56
CA GLY A 850 10.62 37.82 -15.47
C GLY A 850 9.96 38.44 -14.23
N GLU A 851 8.63 38.39 -14.11
CA GLU A 851 7.87 39.00 -13.01
C GLU A 851 7.35 37.92 -12.04
N PHE A 852 6.91 38.34 -10.84
CA PHE A 852 6.16 37.47 -9.94
C PHE A 852 5.05 38.24 -9.20
N PRO A 853 3.88 37.62 -8.92
CA PRO A 853 2.72 38.37 -8.42
C PRO A 853 2.79 38.60 -6.90
N MET A 854 3.70 39.46 -6.45
CA MET A 854 3.81 39.88 -5.04
C MET A 854 2.69 40.88 -4.67
N TYR A 855 2.01 40.61 -3.55
CA TYR A 855 1.03 41.51 -2.97
C TYR A 855 1.69 42.72 -2.32
N GLY A 856 1.32 43.93 -2.76
CA GLY A 856 1.89 45.19 -2.27
C GLY A 856 3.28 45.49 -2.80
N LYS A 857 3.61 45.01 -4.02
CA LYS A 857 4.89 45.32 -4.68
C LYS A 857 5.06 46.81 -4.96
N GLU A 858 3.94 47.52 -5.14
CA GLU A 858 3.84 48.96 -5.37
C GLU A 858 4.26 49.74 -4.11
N SER A 859 3.95 49.20 -2.93
CA SER A 859 4.28 49.81 -1.62
C SER A 859 5.66 49.42 -1.09
N ASP A 860 6.29 48.38 -1.64
CA ASP A 860 7.62 47.89 -1.23
C ASP A 860 8.46 47.44 -2.45
N PRO A 861 8.73 48.35 -3.42
CA PRO A 861 9.40 48.01 -4.66
C PRO A 861 10.85 47.56 -4.44
N ALA A 862 11.53 48.08 -3.41
CA ALA A 862 12.89 47.66 -3.08
C ALA A 862 12.96 46.17 -2.69
N THR A 863 12.01 45.69 -1.88
CA THR A 863 11.91 44.26 -1.55
C THR A 863 11.57 43.41 -2.77
N TYR A 864 10.68 43.90 -3.64
CA TYR A 864 10.32 43.23 -4.88
C TYR A 864 11.53 43.04 -5.81
N GLN A 865 12.26 44.11 -6.10
CA GLN A 865 13.43 44.08 -6.98
C GLN A 865 14.57 43.24 -6.39
N ALA A 866 14.82 43.30 -5.08
CA ALA A 866 15.85 42.46 -4.43
C ALA A 866 15.56 40.95 -4.60
N ILE A 867 14.30 40.54 -4.51
CA ILE A 867 13.89 39.14 -4.75
C ILE A 867 13.99 38.79 -6.24
N LYS A 868 13.56 39.68 -7.14
CA LYS A 868 13.65 39.48 -8.60
C LYS A 868 15.10 39.32 -9.07
N ALA A 869 15.98 40.24 -8.68
CA ALA A 869 17.40 40.21 -9.03
C ALA A 869 18.07 38.92 -8.55
N ARG A 870 17.84 38.52 -7.29
CA ARG A 870 18.38 37.28 -6.73
C ARG A 870 17.84 36.02 -7.41
N LEU A 871 16.61 36.04 -7.94
CA LEU A 871 16.08 34.93 -8.76
C LEU A 871 16.74 34.87 -10.14
N LEU A 872 16.97 36.02 -10.79
CA LEU A 872 17.66 36.10 -12.08
C LEU A 872 19.11 35.61 -11.99
N GLU A 873 19.85 36.05 -10.97
CA GLU A 873 21.24 35.64 -10.66
C GLU A 873 21.40 34.11 -10.60
N PHE A 874 20.39 33.39 -10.10
CA PHE A 874 20.40 31.94 -9.92
C PHE A 874 19.55 31.18 -10.96
N ASN A 875 19.37 31.73 -12.17
CA ASN A 875 18.64 31.11 -13.28
C ASN A 875 17.22 30.66 -12.91
N ASN A 876 16.53 31.46 -12.08
CA ASN A 876 15.19 31.19 -11.55
C ASN A 876 15.08 29.88 -10.73
N ASP A 877 16.18 29.40 -10.11
CA ASP A 877 16.17 28.32 -9.11
C ASP A 877 16.05 28.91 -7.69
N PRO A 878 14.82 28.98 -7.10
CA PRO A 878 14.63 29.59 -5.80
C PRO A 878 15.26 28.82 -4.64
N LYS A 879 15.65 27.55 -4.82
CA LYS A 879 16.31 26.81 -3.72
C LYS A 879 17.75 27.28 -3.55
N LYS A 880 18.45 27.51 -4.66
CA LYS A 880 19.82 28.05 -4.65
C LYS A 880 19.82 29.55 -4.33
N ALA A 881 18.94 30.32 -4.97
CA ALA A 881 18.81 31.77 -4.80
C ALA A 881 18.68 32.23 -3.33
N PHE A 882 18.01 31.41 -2.50
CA PHE A 882 17.69 31.71 -1.11
C PHE A 882 18.25 30.68 -0.11
N GLU A 883 19.33 29.99 -0.47
CA GLU A 883 20.14 29.22 0.46
C GLU A 883 20.82 30.15 1.47
N LYS A 884 21.45 31.24 0.98
CA LYS A 884 21.89 32.36 1.81
C LYS A 884 20.70 33.28 2.14
N PRO A 885 20.51 33.72 3.40
CA PRO A 885 19.42 34.62 3.77
C PRO A 885 19.41 35.94 2.97
N LEU A 886 18.24 36.33 2.49
CA LEU A 886 18.02 37.67 1.93
C LEU A 886 17.51 38.62 3.02
N HIS A 887 18.12 39.80 3.14
CA HIS A 887 17.70 40.84 4.07
C HIS A 887 16.90 41.91 3.34
N LYS A 888 15.97 42.57 4.05
CA LYS A 888 15.23 43.70 3.49
C LYS A 888 16.17 44.89 3.23
N PRO A 889 16.19 45.49 2.03
CA PRO A 889 16.94 46.73 1.78
C PRO A 889 16.48 47.85 2.70
N THR A 890 17.42 48.62 3.24
CA THR A 890 17.14 49.81 4.06
C THR A 890 17.78 51.04 3.45
N LYS A 891 17.22 52.23 3.70
CA LYS A 891 17.77 53.50 3.19
C LYS A 891 19.14 53.85 3.80
N SER A 892 19.51 53.24 4.93
CA SER A 892 20.72 53.55 5.70
C SER A 892 21.85 52.53 5.51
N GLY A 893 21.74 51.60 4.55
CA GLY A 893 22.73 50.55 4.28
C GLY A 893 22.83 49.45 5.35
N LYS A 894 22.26 49.64 6.55
CA LYS A 894 22.23 48.62 7.61
C LYS A 894 21.37 47.42 7.19
N LEU A 895 21.79 46.21 7.57
CA LEU A 895 21.06 44.97 7.30
C LEU A 895 19.64 45.02 7.91
N GLY A 896 18.62 45.10 7.05
CA GLY A 896 17.23 45.00 7.46
C GLY A 896 16.84 43.57 7.91
N PRO A 897 15.60 43.36 8.35
CA PRO A 897 15.13 42.05 8.78
C PRO A 897 15.18 41.00 7.64
N VAL A 898 15.47 39.75 8.00
CA VAL A 898 15.54 38.63 7.05
C VAL A 898 14.17 38.35 6.40
N ILE A 899 14.11 38.43 5.07
CA ILE A 899 12.95 38.08 4.28
C ILE A 899 12.93 36.55 4.09
N LYS A 900 12.04 35.87 4.82
CA LYS A 900 11.86 34.40 4.69
C LYS A 900 10.73 34.00 3.73
N SER A 901 9.84 34.95 3.42
CA SER A 901 8.60 34.72 2.66
C SER A 901 7.88 36.03 2.38
N VAL A 902 7.27 36.18 1.20
CA VAL A 902 6.37 37.30 0.86
C VAL A 902 4.94 36.81 0.61
N LYS A 903 3.98 37.73 0.48
CA LYS A 903 2.62 37.38 0.09
C LYS A 903 2.52 37.34 -1.43
N ILE A 904 2.04 36.22 -1.98
CA ILE A 904 1.82 36.00 -3.41
C ILE A 904 0.31 36.07 -3.69
N LEU A 905 -0.06 36.78 -4.74
CA LEU A 905 -1.43 36.92 -5.25
C LEU A 905 -1.83 35.72 -6.13
N ASP A 906 -3.11 35.37 -6.07
CA ASP A 906 -3.76 34.35 -6.91
C ASP A 906 -5.20 34.81 -7.24
N LYS A 907 -5.67 34.49 -8.45
CA LYS A 907 -6.96 34.89 -9.03
C LYS A 907 -7.91 33.68 -9.10
N GLN A 908 -9.12 33.80 -8.55
CA GLN A 908 -10.11 32.72 -8.54
C GLN A 908 -11.52 33.20 -8.91
N ARG A 909 -12.33 32.29 -9.48
CA ARG A 909 -13.77 32.55 -9.75
C ARG A 909 -14.65 32.35 -8.52
N VAL A 910 -14.34 31.33 -7.72
CA VAL A 910 -15.12 30.93 -6.54
C VAL A 910 -14.17 30.66 -5.39
N VAL A 911 -14.43 31.31 -4.26
CA VAL A 911 -13.81 30.98 -2.97
C VAL A 911 -14.92 30.74 -1.94
N ARG A 912 -14.56 30.17 -0.80
CA ARG A 912 -15.48 29.92 0.31
C ARG A 912 -14.95 30.64 1.56
N PRO A 913 -15.71 31.55 2.18
CA PRO A 913 -15.29 32.20 3.43
C PRO A 913 -15.28 31.18 4.57
N ILE A 914 -14.33 31.34 5.50
CA ILE A 914 -14.19 30.52 6.70
C ILE A 914 -13.81 31.40 7.89
N ASN A 915 -13.92 30.88 9.12
CA ASN A 915 -13.56 31.57 10.36
C ASN A 915 -14.22 32.97 10.47
N GLN A 916 -15.56 33.05 10.40
CA GLN A 916 -16.31 34.32 10.46
C GLN A 916 -15.81 35.35 9.41
N LYS A 917 -15.67 34.92 8.15
CA LYS A 917 -15.16 35.71 7.01
C LYS A 917 -13.71 36.22 7.16
N ARG A 918 -12.95 35.86 8.21
CA ARG A 918 -11.54 36.28 8.42
C ARG A 918 -10.53 35.62 7.46
N GLY A 919 -10.97 34.68 6.62
CA GLY A 919 -10.15 34.10 5.57
C GLY A 919 -10.97 33.34 4.54
N VAL A 920 -10.35 32.98 3.42
CA VAL A 920 -10.99 32.24 2.33
C VAL A 920 -10.22 30.96 1.98
N VAL A 921 -10.95 29.95 1.54
CA VAL A 921 -10.43 28.65 1.08
C VAL A 921 -10.96 28.36 -0.33
N TYR A 922 -10.23 27.54 -1.08
CA TYR A 922 -10.66 27.10 -2.41
C TYR A 922 -11.41 25.77 -2.31
N ASN A 923 -12.35 25.52 -3.21
CA ASN A 923 -13.01 24.23 -3.32
C ASN A 923 -11.98 23.10 -3.57
N SER A 924 -12.24 21.90 -3.07
CA SER A 924 -11.36 20.73 -3.30
C SER A 924 -11.74 20.00 -4.60
N LYS A 925 -12.74 19.12 -4.56
CA LYS A 925 -13.18 18.33 -5.73
C LYS A 925 -14.65 18.57 -6.03
N ILE A 926 -14.95 18.63 -7.33
CA ILE A 926 -16.32 18.48 -7.85
C ILE A 926 -16.73 17.02 -7.59
N ILE A 927 -17.85 16.80 -6.92
CA ILE A 927 -18.40 15.46 -6.65
C ILE A 927 -19.29 14.99 -7.80
N ARG A 928 -20.06 15.90 -8.40
CA ARG A 928 -20.88 15.67 -9.58
C ARG A 928 -21.12 16.96 -10.36
N THR A 929 -21.63 16.84 -11.57
CA THR A 929 -22.04 17.97 -12.41
C THR A 929 -23.46 17.75 -12.88
N ASP A 930 -24.38 18.62 -12.49
CA ASP A 930 -25.77 18.56 -12.96
C ASP A 930 -25.86 19.19 -14.35
N VAL A 931 -26.55 18.52 -15.27
CA VAL A 931 -26.69 18.92 -16.68
C VAL A 931 -28.12 19.38 -16.94
N PHE A 932 -28.24 20.59 -17.48
CA PHE A 932 -29.50 21.22 -17.87
C PHE A 932 -29.51 21.53 -19.36
N PHE A 933 -30.70 21.70 -19.93
CA PHE A 933 -30.91 22.01 -21.33
C PHE A 933 -31.94 23.14 -21.50
N LYS A 934 -31.62 24.12 -22.34
CA LYS A 934 -32.51 25.20 -22.75
C LYS A 934 -32.01 25.77 -24.09
N ASP A 935 -32.90 26.21 -24.97
CA ASP A 935 -32.60 26.89 -26.24
C ASP A 935 -31.50 26.20 -27.08
N GLY A 936 -31.58 24.87 -27.21
CA GLY A 936 -30.63 24.06 -27.98
C GLY A 936 -29.21 24.00 -27.41
N LYS A 937 -29.02 24.28 -26.11
CA LYS A 937 -27.72 24.37 -25.44
C LYS A 937 -27.71 23.63 -24.11
N TYR A 938 -26.58 22.99 -23.78
CA TYR A 938 -26.36 22.33 -22.49
C TYR A 938 -25.62 23.23 -21.49
N TYR A 939 -26.17 23.31 -20.28
CA TYR A 939 -25.70 24.12 -19.15
C TYR A 939 -25.22 23.19 -18.04
N LEU A 940 -24.08 23.53 -17.40
CA LEU A 940 -23.41 22.67 -16.42
C LEU A 940 -23.30 23.36 -15.07
N ILE A 941 -23.84 22.73 -14.01
CA ILE A 941 -23.67 23.18 -12.63
C ILE A 941 -22.68 22.26 -11.90
N PRO A 942 -21.48 22.75 -11.52
CA PRO A 942 -20.51 21.97 -10.75
C PRO A 942 -20.90 21.95 -9.27
N ILE A 943 -21.07 20.77 -8.70
CA ILE A 943 -21.40 20.58 -7.28
C ILE A 943 -20.16 20.05 -6.56
N TYR A 944 -19.75 20.73 -5.49
CA TYR A 944 -18.59 20.39 -4.67
C TYR A 944 -19.01 19.75 -3.35
N THR A 945 -18.09 19.03 -2.72
CA THR A 945 -18.32 18.46 -1.37
C THR A 945 -18.72 19.49 -0.32
N ILE A 946 -18.30 20.76 -0.44
CA ILE A 946 -18.71 21.82 0.51
C ILE A 946 -20.14 22.31 0.28
N ASP A 947 -20.72 22.06 -0.89
CA ASP A 947 -22.09 22.46 -1.15
C ASP A 947 -23.07 21.53 -0.41
N THR A 948 -22.69 20.28 -0.15
CA THR A 948 -23.44 19.33 0.70
C THR A 948 -23.43 19.69 2.20
N THR A 949 -22.94 20.87 2.59
CA THR A 949 -23.01 21.40 3.96
C THR A 949 -23.82 22.71 4.03
N LYS A 950 -24.66 22.94 3.03
CA LYS A 950 -25.55 24.10 2.91
C LYS A 950 -26.96 23.63 2.60
N ASP A 951 -27.91 24.49 2.92
CA ASP A 951 -29.30 24.36 2.50
C ASP A 951 -29.43 24.84 1.04
N GLY A 952 -30.16 24.08 0.22
CA GLY A 952 -30.38 24.37 -1.20
C GLY A 952 -29.28 23.88 -2.16
N LEU A 953 -29.68 23.46 -3.36
CA LEU A 953 -28.78 23.06 -4.44
C LEU A 953 -28.16 24.29 -5.12
N PRO A 954 -26.88 24.25 -5.57
CA PRO A 954 -26.33 25.30 -6.43
C PRO A 954 -27.17 25.47 -7.71
N ASN A 955 -27.48 26.71 -8.07
CA ASN A 955 -28.34 27.07 -9.21
C ASN A 955 -27.62 27.86 -10.32
N LYS A 956 -26.31 28.12 -10.21
CA LYS A 956 -25.55 28.87 -11.24
C LYS A 956 -24.73 27.96 -12.15
N ALA A 957 -24.97 28.06 -13.46
CA ALA A 957 -24.27 27.29 -14.49
C ALA A 957 -23.01 28.01 -15.01
N ILE A 958 -21.97 27.21 -15.31
CA ILE A 958 -20.66 27.73 -15.73
C ILE A 958 -20.80 28.61 -16.98
N THR A 959 -20.35 29.85 -16.86
CA THR A 959 -20.28 30.81 -17.97
C THR A 959 -18.82 31.07 -18.32
N ALA A 960 -18.43 30.74 -19.55
CA ALA A 960 -17.03 30.70 -19.97
C ALA A 960 -16.36 32.08 -19.90
N GLY A 961 -15.13 32.13 -19.40
CA GLY A 961 -14.37 33.37 -19.21
C GLY A 961 -14.80 34.21 -18.00
N LYS A 962 -16.10 34.25 -17.70
CA LYS A 962 -16.73 35.15 -16.71
C LYS A 962 -16.45 34.81 -15.23
N PRO A 963 -16.54 35.80 -14.32
CA PRO A 963 -16.58 35.59 -12.86
C PRO A 963 -17.89 34.94 -12.41
N TYR A 964 -17.94 34.42 -11.18
CA TYR A 964 -19.09 33.66 -10.68
C TYR A 964 -20.38 34.49 -10.52
N ALA A 965 -20.28 35.80 -10.34
CA ALA A 965 -21.44 36.70 -10.27
C ALA A 965 -22.24 36.70 -11.59
N GLU A 966 -21.53 36.67 -12.73
CA GLU A 966 -22.07 36.65 -14.09
C GLU A 966 -22.38 35.23 -14.61
N TRP A 967 -22.42 34.23 -13.73
CA TRP A 967 -22.84 32.89 -14.14
C TRP A 967 -24.36 32.82 -14.27
N VAL A 968 -24.83 32.29 -15.41
CA VAL A 968 -26.25 32.08 -15.72
C VAL A 968 -26.94 31.36 -14.56
N GLU A 969 -27.95 32.01 -14.00
CA GLU A 969 -28.85 31.44 -13.00
C GLU A 969 -29.83 30.48 -13.69
N ILE A 970 -30.12 29.37 -13.04
CA ILE A 970 -30.96 28.28 -13.55
C ILE A 970 -32.25 28.27 -12.75
N ASP A 971 -33.34 28.57 -13.44
CA ASP A 971 -34.72 28.56 -12.98
C ASP A 971 -35.49 27.35 -13.58
N ASP A 972 -36.80 27.30 -13.35
CA ASP A 972 -37.67 26.19 -13.78
C ASP A 972 -37.88 26.12 -15.31
N THR A 973 -37.44 27.13 -16.08
CA THR A 973 -37.46 27.08 -17.55
C THR A 973 -36.33 26.26 -18.16
N PHE A 974 -35.40 25.75 -17.34
CA PHE A 974 -34.32 24.87 -17.77
C PHE A 974 -34.65 23.41 -17.47
N GLU A 975 -34.70 22.58 -18.51
CA GLU A 975 -34.95 21.15 -18.36
C GLU A 975 -33.72 20.45 -17.73
N PHE A 976 -33.88 19.85 -16.55
CA PHE A 976 -32.86 18.98 -15.98
C PHE A 976 -32.77 17.67 -16.79
N ARG A 977 -31.55 17.28 -17.21
CA ARG A 977 -31.32 16.05 -17.98
C ARG A 977 -30.80 14.90 -17.11
N PHE A 978 -29.67 15.11 -16.43
CA PHE A 978 -29.00 14.09 -15.61
C PHE A 978 -27.86 14.68 -14.76
N SER A 979 -27.40 13.91 -13.76
CA SER A 979 -26.19 14.24 -12.96
C SER A 979 -25.00 13.38 -13.36
N LEU A 980 -23.85 13.98 -13.64
CA LEU A 980 -22.62 13.27 -14.03
C LEU A 980 -21.64 13.11 -12.87
N PHE A 981 -21.32 11.87 -12.53
CA PHE A 981 -20.25 11.52 -11.60
C PHE A 981 -19.03 10.98 -12.36
N PRO A 982 -17.80 11.09 -11.82
CA PRO A 982 -16.63 10.53 -12.49
C PRO A 982 -16.78 9.02 -12.73
N ASN A 983 -16.41 8.57 -13.94
CA ASN A 983 -16.68 7.23 -14.50
C ASN A 983 -18.17 6.89 -14.76
N ASP A 984 -19.10 7.86 -14.84
CA ASP A 984 -20.35 7.64 -15.58
C ASP A 984 -20.06 7.67 -17.10
N LEU A 985 -20.77 6.84 -17.87
CA LEU A 985 -20.61 6.76 -19.32
C LEU A 985 -21.51 7.80 -20.01
N VAL A 986 -20.97 8.49 -21.01
CA VAL A 986 -21.74 9.43 -21.85
C VAL A 986 -21.41 9.25 -23.33
N ARG A 987 -22.38 9.59 -24.19
CA ARG A 987 -22.20 9.82 -25.62
C ARG A 987 -22.38 11.32 -25.90
N VAL A 988 -21.49 11.89 -26.71
CA VAL A 988 -21.54 13.30 -27.10
C VAL A 988 -21.38 13.48 -28.60
N VAL A 989 -22.22 14.34 -29.18
CA VAL A 989 -22.16 14.73 -30.60
C VAL A 989 -22.07 16.26 -30.67
N PRO A 990 -20.89 16.85 -30.96
CA PRO A 990 -20.75 18.29 -31.17
C PRO A 990 -21.20 18.70 -32.58
N ARG A 991 -21.48 19.99 -32.78
CA ARG A 991 -21.80 20.57 -34.10
C ARG A 991 -20.70 20.44 -35.17
N ILE A 992 -19.47 20.09 -34.79
CA ILE A 992 -18.33 19.96 -35.70
C ILE A 992 -17.69 18.57 -35.54
N ASN A 993 -16.73 18.44 -34.62
CA ASN A 993 -16.05 17.18 -34.30
C ASN A 993 -15.46 17.27 -32.88
N VAL A 994 -15.41 16.14 -32.19
CA VAL A 994 -14.65 15.97 -30.94
C VAL A 994 -13.16 15.86 -31.31
N LYS A 995 -12.34 16.77 -30.81
CA LYS A 995 -10.88 16.61 -30.84
C LYS A 995 -10.48 15.60 -29.76
N VAL A 996 -9.80 14.54 -30.16
CA VAL A 996 -9.27 13.53 -29.23
C VAL A 996 -7.77 13.36 -29.42
N LYS A 997 -7.12 12.93 -28.33
CA LYS A 997 -5.70 12.62 -28.28
C LYS A 997 -5.55 11.14 -27.93
N GLU A 998 -4.76 10.42 -28.72
CA GLU A 998 -4.32 9.07 -28.39
C GLU A 998 -3.34 9.11 -27.21
N ILE A 999 -3.58 8.28 -26.19
CA ILE A 999 -2.80 8.32 -24.95
C ILE A 999 -1.39 7.76 -25.13
N ALA A 1000 -1.22 6.74 -25.99
CA ALA A 1000 0.06 6.07 -26.22
C ALA A 1000 1.04 6.90 -27.05
N THR A 1001 0.60 7.40 -28.22
CA THR A 1001 1.44 8.14 -29.18
C THR A 1001 1.42 9.64 -28.97
N GLY A 1002 0.36 10.18 -28.36
CA GLY A 1002 0.07 11.61 -28.32
C GLY A 1002 -0.53 12.18 -29.61
N ALA A 1003 -0.76 11.36 -30.63
CA ALA A 1003 -1.38 11.76 -31.89
C ALA A 1003 -2.78 12.34 -31.67
N LYS A 1004 -3.18 13.28 -32.53
CA LYS A 1004 -4.49 13.96 -32.44
C LYS A 1004 -5.35 13.59 -33.64
N THR A 1005 -6.62 13.29 -33.38
CA THR A 1005 -7.62 13.04 -34.42
C THR A 1005 -8.96 13.71 -34.09
N LYS A 1006 -9.88 13.70 -35.04
CA LYS A 1006 -11.22 14.31 -34.98
C LYS A 1006 -12.26 13.22 -35.18
N LEU A 1007 -13.25 13.14 -34.29
CA LEU A 1007 -14.34 12.16 -34.35
C LEU A 1007 -15.69 12.89 -34.40
N LYS A 1008 -16.63 12.41 -35.24
CA LYS A 1008 -17.98 13.00 -35.35
C LYS A 1008 -18.77 12.89 -34.04
N GLU A 1009 -18.62 11.75 -33.36
CA GLU A 1009 -19.17 11.49 -32.03
C GLU A 1009 -18.10 10.90 -31.10
N PHE A 1010 -18.34 10.92 -29.80
CA PHE A 1010 -17.49 10.24 -28.83
C PHE A 1010 -18.31 9.59 -27.71
N ILE A 1011 -18.10 8.30 -27.51
CA ILE A 1011 -18.63 7.55 -26.36
C ILE A 1011 -17.50 7.30 -25.36
N GLY A 1012 -17.65 7.78 -24.13
CA GLY A 1012 -16.57 7.80 -23.16
C GLY A 1012 -16.99 8.10 -21.73
N TYR A 1013 -16.14 7.70 -20.79
CA TYR A 1013 -16.36 7.92 -19.37
C TYR A 1013 -16.00 9.34 -18.96
N TYR A 1014 -16.90 9.99 -18.20
CA TYR A 1014 -16.70 11.34 -17.68
C TYR A 1014 -15.55 11.40 -16.68
N LYS A 1015 -14.54 12.26 -16.93
CA LYS A 1015 -13.45 12.56 -15.99
C LYS A 1015 -13.79 13.76 -15.11
N SER A 1016 -14.11 14.90 -15.72
CA SER A 1016 -14.23 16.21 -15.05
C SER A 1016 -14.78 17.31 -15.98
N VAL A 1017 -15.18 18.44 -15.39
CA VAL A 1017 -15.49 19.69 -16.08
C VAL A 1017 -14.53 20.81 -15.66
N ASP A 1018 -14.09 21.65 -16.61
CA ASP A 1018 -13.40 22.91 -16.33
C ASP A 1018 -14.40 24.05 -16.07
N ILE A 1019 -14.38 24.57 -14.85
CA ILE A 1019 -15.21 25.71 -14.40
C ILE A 1019 -14.85 27.05 -15.04
N SER A 1020 -13.72 27.14 -15.75
CA SER A 1020 -13.32 28.35 -16.46
C SER A 1020 -14.03 28.48 -17.81
N THR A 1021 -14.49 27.37 -18.39
CA THR A 1021 -14.92 27.31 -19.78
C THR A 1021 -16.11 26.37 -20.09
N ALA A 1022 -16.69 25.72 -19.09
CA ALA A 1022 -17.71 24.66 -19.24
C ALA A 1022 -17.23 23.49 -20.12
N GLY A 1023 -15.92 23.23 -20.10
CA GLY A 1023 -15.27 22.20 -20.90
C GLY A 1023 -15.34 20.82 -20.24
N ILE A 1024 -15.96 19.85 -20.91
CA ILE A 1024 -16.06 18.45 -20.47
C ILE A 1024 -14.82 17.67 -20.94
N TYR A 1025 -14.31 16.79 -20.08
CA TYR A 1025 -13.22 15.87 -20.39
C TYR A 1025 -13.69 14.42 -20.26
N LEU A 1026 -13.50 13.64 -21.32
CA LEU A 1026 -13.90 12.24 -21.43
C LEU A 1026 -12.66 11.34 -21.70
N ILE A 1027 -12.81 10.04 -21.47
CA ILE A 1027 -11.84 9.01 -21.84
C ILE A 1027 -12.56 7.82 -22.46
N SER A 1028 -12.02 7.22 -23.52
CA SER A 1028 -12.58 6.01 -24.14
C SER A 1028 -12.63 4.87 -23.13
N HIS A 1029 -13.46 3.85 -23.39
CA HIS A 1029 -13.66 2.77 -22.42
C HIS A 1029 -12.36 2.02 -22.10
N ASP A 1030 -11.51 1.83 -23.10
CA ASP A 1030 -10.24 1.08 -23.10
C ASP A 1030 -8.99 1.91 -22.78
N ARG A 1031 -9.11 3.25 -22.70
CA ARG A 1031 -8.02 4.24 -22.54
C ARG A 1031 -7.12 4.46 -23.77
N VAL A 1032 -7.53 4.06 -24.97
CA VAL A 1032 -6.82 4.44 -26.20
C VAL A 1032 -6.87 5.96 -26.40
N TYR A 1033 -8.04 6.59 -26.20
CA TYR A 1033 -8.26 8.02 -26.44
C TYR A 1033 -8.71 8.78 -25.19
N GLU A 1034 -8.22 10.01 -25.03
CA GLU A 1034 -8.85 11.03 -24.19
C GLU A 1034 -9.31 12.22 -25.03
N SER A 1035 -10.44 12.83 -24.64
CA SER A 1035 -10.90 14.03 -25.33
C SER A 1035 -10.02 15.23 -24.96
N GLU A 1036 -9.80 16.13 -25.92
CA GLU A 1036 -9.54 17.52 -25.58
C GLU A 1036 -10.82 18.13 -24.94
N LYS A 1037 -10.76 19.43 -24.64
CA LYS A 1037 -11.84 20.16 -23.98
C LYS A 1037 -13.10 20.23 -24.86
N ILE A 1038 -14.17 19.51 -24.50
CA ILE A 1038 -15.45 19.52 -25.24
C ILE A 1038 -16.37 20.61 -24.68
N GLY A 1039 -16.80 21.58 -25.49
CA GLY A 1039 -17.70 22.66 -25.06
C GLY A 1039 -19.16 22.20 -24.92
N SER A 1040 -19.74 22.27 -23.71
CA SER A 1040 -21.12 21.80 -23.46
C SER A 1040 -22.16 22.51 -24.35
N LYS A 1041 -22.06 23.82 -24.52
CA LYS A 1041 -22.97 24.63 -25.37
C LYS A 1041 -22.80 24.38 -26.88
N THR A 1042 -21.81 23.58 -27.30
CA THR A 1042 -21.60 23.18 -28.72
C THR A 1042 -22.06 21.76 -29.02
N LEU A 1043 -22.63 21.05 -28.04
CA LEU A 1043 -23.22 19.73 -28.22
C LEU A 1043 -24.61 19.83 -28.85
N VAL A 1044 -24.86 18.99 -29.85
CA VAL A 1044 -26.18 18.69 -30.41
C VAL A 1044 -26.83 17.62 -29.55
N GLU A 1045 -26.10 16.51 -29.30
CA GLU A 1045 -26.56 15.42 -28.43
C GLU A 1045 -25.60 15.26 -27.24
N PHE A 1046 -26.20 15.08 -26.06
CA PHE A 1046 -25.48 14.72 -24.84
C PHE A 1046 -26.31 13.72 -24.05
N GLU A 1047 -25.85 12.46 -24.01
CA GLU A 1047 -26.63 11.34 -23.50
C GLU A 1047 -25.85 10.59 -22.42
N LYS A 1048 -26.54 10.18 -21.35
CA LYS A 1048 -25.97 9.39 -20.25
C LYS A 1048 -26.33 7.92 -20.38
N TYR A 1049 -25.37 7.05 -20.05
CA TYR A 1049 -25.52 5.60 -20.07
C TYR A 1049 -25.11 4.98 -18.72
N GLN A 1050 -25.77 3.88 -18.37
CA GLN A 1050 -25.37 3.01 -17.28
C GLN A 1050 -24.64 1.80 -17.84
N VAL A 1051 -23.50 1.43 -17.24
CA VAL A 1051 -22.72 0.23 -17.61
C VAL A 1051 -22.81 -0.79 -16.47
N ASP A 1052 -23.09 -2.04 -16.80
CA ASP A 1052 -23.08 -3.15 -15.84
C ASP A 1052 -21.64 -3.60 -15.51
N ILE A 1053 -21.51 -4.71 -14.76
CA ILE A 1053 -20.20 -5.24 -14.33
C ILE A 1053 -19.43 -5.91 -15.48
N LEU A 1054 -20.13 -6.45 -16.47
CA LEU A 1054 -19.56 -7.19 -17.60
C LEU A 1054 -19.14 -6.24 -18.73
N GLY A 1055 -19.83 -5.11 -18.90
CA GLY A 1055 -19.58 -4.13 -19.97
C GLY A 1055 -20.82 -3.79 -20.78
N ASN A 1056 -21.96 -4.45 -20.56
CA ASN A 1056 -23.20 -4.10 -21.22
C ASN A 1056 -23.65 -2.71 -20.76
N TYR A 1057 -24.04 -1.84 -21.70
CA TYR A 1057 -24.50 -0.49 -21.38
C TYR A 1057 -25.89 -0.21 -21.95
N THR A 1058 -26.65 0.60 -21.23
CA THR A 1058 -28.02 1.02 -21.58
C THR A 1058 -28.19 2.52 -21.39
N LYS A 1059 -28.95 3.17 -22.27
CA LYS A 1059 -29.23 4.61 -22.20
C LYS A 1059 -30.11 4.89 -20.98
N VAL A 1060 -29.73 5.87 -20.16
CA VAL A 1060 -30.53 6.31 -19.02
C VAL A 1060 -31.70 7.14 -19.55
N LYS A 1061 -32.93 6.78 -19.16
CA LYS A 1061 -34.16 7.48 -19.53
C LYS A 1061 -34.74 8.17 -18.29
N GLY A 1062 -34.61 9.50 -18.24
CA GLY A 1062 -35.13 10.35 -17.16
C GLY A 1062 -34.41 10.17 -15.81
N GLU A 1063 -33.66 11.19 -15.38
CA GLU A 1063 -33.23 11.29 -13.98
C GLU A 1063 -34.00 12.43 -13.30
N LYS A 1064 -34.41 12.25 -12.04
CA LYS A 1064 -34.80 13.38 -11.18
C LYS A 1064 -33.55 14.07 -10.66
N ARG A 1065 -33.58 15.40 -10.53
CA ARG A 1065 -32.45 16.16 -9.99
C ARG A 1065 -32.15 15.71 -8.57
N LEU A 1066 -30.97 15.11 -8.37
CA LEU A 1066 -30.59 14.54 -7.08
C LEU A 1066 -30.44 15.64 -6.02
N GLY A 1067 -30.95 15.41 -4.81
CA GLY A 1067 -30.71 16.29 -3.67
C GLY A 1067 -29.22 16.38 -3.29
N LEU A 1068 -28.90 17.29 -2.36
CA LEU A 1068 -27.66 17.23 -1.60
C LEU A 1068 -27.84 16.22 -0.46
N ALA A 1069 -27.73 14.92 -0.77
CA ALA A 1069 -27.99 13.84 0.19
C ALA A 1069 -27.31 14.12 1.54
N THR A 1070 -28.14 14.32 2.57
CA THR A 1070 -27.63 14.44 3.94
C THR A 1070 -27.34 13.04 4.48
N ARG A 1071 -26.79 12.93 5.69
CA ARG A 1071 -26.39 11.62 6.22
C ARG A 1071 -27.56 10.69 6.57
N HIS A 1072 -28.79 11.16 6.56
CA HIS A 1072 -29.95 10.43 7.08
C HIS A 1072 -30.63 9.54 6.04
N ASP A 1073 -30.44 9.78 4.74
CA ASP A 1073 -31.19 9.08 3.67
C ASP A 1073 -30.65 7.67 3.33
N HIS A 1074 -29.65 7.17 4.08
CA HIS A 1074 -28.91 5.92 3.80
C HIS A 1074 -28.59 5.11 5.08
N GLN A 1075 -29.46 5.15 6.09
CA GLN A 1075 -29.49 4.14 7.17
C GLN A 1075 -30.59 3.10 6.90
#